data_AF-A0A424SNN6-F1
#
_entry.id   AF-A0A424SNN6-F1
#
_cell.length_a   1.000
_cell.length_b   1.000
_cell.length_c   1.000
_cell.angle_alpha   90.00
_cell.angle_beta   90.00
_cell.angle_gamma   90.00
#
_symmetry.space_group_name_H-M   'P 1'
#
loop_
_entity.id
_entity.type
_entity.pdbx_description
1 polymer ?
#
loop_
_entity_poly.entity_id
_entity_poly.type
_entity_poly.pdbx_seq_one_letter_code
_entity_poly.pdbx_strand_id
1 'polypeptide(L)'
;MFKNDERYWDINLLNKWFAISSIIFLACTVWVFVDDNDDEFKDYQREFRKMQVEVAQEKLEKQASEVEQERVAYDNALATAQKEFDAQSNELDELAVELRSLENKHYDQNMKFQSHKANVDALKYLVEAENTHADHGPSYREEYSAALDKLDILRLEKESTEIEISALETQIKSIELAVKQKQDELDQYLKQYTLTENKLSKLDRSRMTMANKLGDIVRDLPILDFLDPYYKVNQIVVADVKYDVNFASVPVVDRCTSCHLGIDNPDFSDAPQPYTTHPNLDLYITSRSPHPMNNFGCTSCHGGRSRGTSFVSSSHTPNTPEDKQRWEEEHDWKVNHHWLTPMLPTKYTEASCFNCHSNTSDLAGGEKINLGLTLIDQAGCNGCHHNENWASQAKAGPNLKRVNEKLTEDWVSKWVKNPRHFRYNTRMPAIFEQPNQESDEVTAYNNVEIAGITEYLFSGKDKMEGSNSKRFLGDPINGEKLFNAVGCMGCHVSESEPESAPHINNYKNLTKVHGPNLVGLGSKVSAEWLYEWLMDPQAYMPDTKMPNLRLEPQQAKDISAYLLQNKNESFDDLPDHDYDIAVLDELTVNWLKKSNPEKFAVAKAEKMNHEQKLNFIGEKSIRHYGCFGCHNIDGFDDAKPIGVEITEEGSKPVGKFDFGLYHDIDHSVHAWIENKLRTPRIYDRGKESQHLDLLKMPNFYFSEEEIEAITTAVLGFNSNKVGESLKAYKKAPDIYKKGHRLVKQYNCQGCHLIDNRGGQLVEHIGLPEYGPPNLNTEGRKANPDWLLSFLNNPSIIRPNLQVKMPSFHQISDEDWDAIIAYFQHMDGEHVSYRAEHQFDGYSTGFTAGAKLHEMGQCNSCHFYGEEFPTGDAPTWAPNLALTKERLNADWVTEWLKNPAEIMPGTKMPAPYVPDKEVLSADGAERDWGKALVALDGDTLAMLEGLRDYLWNINGSTNIDNIIKAYFDEHGYDFDSASDDEYEDDGDWDDEDDWDDDDDW
;
A
#
# COMPACT_ATOMS: atom_id res chain seq x y z
N MET A 1 -38.27 87.86 -24.90
CA MET A 1 -38.05 86.56 -25.56
C MET A 1 -38.02 85.51 -24.46
N PHE A 2 -38.95 84.56 -24.50
CA PHE A 2 -39.51 83.85 -23.35
C PHE A 2 -38.50 82.93 -22.64
N LYS A 3 -38.38 83.11 -21.31
CA LYS A 3 -37.91 82.12 -20.35
C LYS A 3 -39.08 81.20 -20.02
N ASN A 4 -39.31 80.16 -20.82
CA ASN A 4 -40.28 79.11 -20.50
C ASN A 4 -39.63 77.76 -20.81
N ASP A 5 -39.15 77.11 -19.75
CA ASP A 5 -39.19 75.66 -19.65
C ASP A 5 -39.29 75.36 -18.15
N GLU A 6 -40.52 75.10 -17.70
CA GLU A 6 -40.84 74.52 -16.40
C GLU A 6 -40.20 73.14 -16.31
N ARG A 7 -38.94 73.06 -15.91
CA ARG A 7 -38.35 71.81 -15.46
C ARG A 7 -38.21 71.91 -13.95
N TYR A 8 -38.78 70.95 -13.23
CA TYR A 8 -38.73 70.84 -11.76
C TYR A 8 -37.29 70.74 -11.17
N TRP A 9 -36.25 70.77 -12.01
CA TRP A 9 -34.85 70.51 -11.64
C TRP A 9 -33.89 71.40 -12.45
N ASP A 10 -32.80 71.84 -11.81
CA ASP A 10 -31.71 72.58 -12.45
C ASP A 10 -30.89 71.64 -13.36
N ILE A 11 -30.95 71.85 -14.68
CA ILE A 11 -30.26 71.05 -15.70
C ILE A 11 -28.74 71.05 -15.49
N ASN A 12 -28.14 72.17 -15.07
CA ASN A 12 -26.69 72.24 -14.85
C ASN A 12 -26.29 71.42 -13.62
N LEU A 13 -27.13 71.39 -12.59
CA LEU A 13 -26.93 70.55 -11.42
C LEU A 13 -27.11 69.07 -11.77
N LEU A 14 -28.13 68.73 -12.56
CA LEU A 14 -28.38 67.37 -13.04
C LEU A 14 -27.21 66.85 -13.91
N ASN A 15 -26.73 67.66 -14.85
CA ASN A 15 -25.58 67.30 -15.70
C ASN A 15 -24.30 67.09 -14.88
N LYS A 16 -24.07 67.88 -13.83
CA LYS A 16 -22.96 67.68 -12.90
C LYS A 16 -23.08 66.35 -12.16
N TRP A 17 -24.26 66.05 -11.60
CA TRP A 17 -24.49 64.77 -10.92
C TRP A 17 -24.40 63.57 -11.86
N PHE A 18 -24.90 63.69 -13.09
CA PHE A 18 -24.77 62.66 -14.12
C PHE A 18 -23.30 62.42 -14.50
N ALA A 19 -22.50 63.48 -14.66
CA ALA A 19 -21.06 63.35 -14.91
C ALA A 19 -20.35 62.69 -13.72
N ILE A 20 -20.65 63.11 -12.49
CA ILE A 20 -20.08 62.52 -11.27
C ILE A 20 -20.48 61.04 -11.15
N SER A 21 -21.76 60.70 -11.32
CA SER A 21 -22.24 59.32 -11.23
C SER A 21 -21.68 58.44 -12.36
N SER A 22 -21.48 58.99 -13.56
CA SER A 22 -20.83 58.28 -14.67
C SER A 22 -19.36 58.02 -14.40
N ILE A 23 -18.63 58.96 -13.79
CA ILE A 23 -17.24 58.77 -13.36
C ILE A 23 -17.15 57.73 -12.24
N ILE A 24 -18.03 57.80 -11.24
CA ILE A 24 -18.09 56.81 -10.16
C ILE A 24 -18.43 55.43 -10.73
N PHE A 25 -19.42 55.33 -11.62
CA PHE A 25 -19.79 54.07 -12.25
C PHE A 25 -18.64 53.49 -13.09
N LEU A 26 -17.93 54.33 -13.86
CA LEU A 26 -16.74 53.89 -14.59
C LEU A 26 -15.65 53.42 -13.64
N ALA A 27 -15.38 54.15 -12.55
CA ALA A 27 -14.39 53.76 -11.55
C ALA A 27 -14.77 52.44 -10.87
N CYS A 28 -16.03 52.26 -10.47
CA CYS A 28 -16.54 51.00 -9.93
C CYS A 28 -16.47 49.86 -10.95
N THR A 29 -16.80 50.13 -12.22
CA THR A 29 -16.70 49.11 -13.28
C THR A 29 -15.26 48.67 -13.48
N VAL A 30 -14.33 49.63 -13.60
CA VAL A 30 -12.90 49.33 -13.70
C VAL A 30 -12.41 48.57 -12.46
N TRP A 31 -12.85 48.97 -11.26
CA TRP A 31 -12.51 48.24 -10.04
C TRP A 31 -13.02 46.81 -10.08
N VAL A 32 -14.31 46.57 -10.36
CA VAL A 32 -14.86 45.20 -10.49
C VAL A 32 -14.08 44.38 -11.51
N PHE A 33 -13.69 44.95 -12.65
CA PHE A 33 -12.85 44.24 -13.63
C PHE A 33 -11.44 43.93 -13.12
N VAL A 34 -10.85 44.80 -12.30
CA VAL A 34 -9.54 44.55 -11.70
C VAL A 34 -9.67 43.46 -10.62
N ASP A 35 -10.71 43.54 -9.80
CA ASP A 35 -11.01 42.60 -8.72
C ASP A 35 -11.31 41.19 -9.26
N ASP A 36 -12.21 41.07 -10.25
CA ASP A 36 -12.53 39.80 -10.92
C ASP A 36 -11.34 39.18 -11.68
N ASN A 37 -10.33 39.97 -12.05
CA ASN A 37 -9.15 39.48 -12.78
C ASN A 37 -8.01 39.02 -11.86
N ASP A 38 -8.00 39.42 -10.58
CA ASP A 38 -6.94 39.10 -9.62
C ASP A 38 -7.30 37.87 -8.79
N ASP A 39 -7.47 36.73 -9.48
CA ASP A 39 -7.72 35.43 -8.86
C ASP A 39 -6.53 34.97 -8.00
N GLU A 40 -6.82 34.41 -6.80
CA GLU A 40 -5.83 33.95 -5.81
C GLU A 40 -4.75 32.99 -6.40
N PHE A 41 -5.11 32.10 -7.34
CA PHE A 41 -4.14 31.16 -7.94
C PHE A 41 -2.97 31.87 -8.66
N LYS A 42 -3.18 33.11 -9.15
CA LYS A 42 -2.15 33.88 -9.84
C LYS A 42 -1.03 34.27 -8.88
N ASP A 43 -1.32 34.50 -7.60
CA ASP A 43 -0.30 34.81 -6.59
C ASP A 43 0.63 33.62 -6.36
N TYR A 44 0.07 32.41 -6.26
CA TYR A 44 0.89 31.21 -6.14
C TYR A 44 1.81 31.00 -7.36
N GLN A 45 1.32 31.27 -8.58
CA GLN A 45 2.14 31.16 -9.80
C GLN A 45 3.24 32.24 -9.89
N ARG A 46 2.97 33.46 -9.40
CA ARG A 46 3.95 34.54 -9.32
C ARG A 46 5.08 34.17 -8.36
N GLU A 47 4.76 33.65 -7.18
CA GLU A 47 5.75 33.22 -6.19
C GLU A 47 6.55 31.99 -6.67
N PHE A 48 5.88 30.95 -7.20
CA PHE A 48 6.56 29.76 -7.73
C PHE A 48 7.59 30.11 -8.79
N ARG A 49 7.30 31.10 -9.63
CA ARG A 49 8.23 31.56 -10.64
C ARG A 49 9.51 32.16 -10.04
N LYS A 50 9.41 32.91 -8.94
CA LYS A 50 10.62 33.45 -8.27
C LYS A 50 11.52 32.29 -7.84
N MET A 51 10.94 31.27 -7.21
CA MET A 51 11.65 30.04 -6.85
C MET A 51 12.21 29.31 -8.08
N GLN A 52 11.47 29.22 -9.19
CA GLN A 52 12.00 28.63 -10.43
C GLN A 52 13.22 29.37 -10.95
N VAL A 53 13.28 30.70 -10.81
CA VAL A 53 14.43 31.51 -11.18
C VAL A 53 15.61 31.24 -10.25
N GLU A 54 15.37 31.20 -8.93
CA GLU A 54 16.40 30.91 -7.91
C GLU A 54 17.01 29.53 -8.11
N VAL A 55 16.18 28.48 -8.19
CA VAL A 55 16.63 27.10 -8.40
C VAL A 55 17.36 26.94 -9.74
N ALA A 56 16.85 27.57 -10.81
CA ALA A 56 17.52 27.52 -12.11
C ALA A 56 18.87 28.27 -12.10
N GLN A 57 18.99 29.34 -11.31
CA GLN A 57 20.25 30.08 -11.14
C GLN A 57 21.28 29.24 -10.38
N GLU A 58 20.90 28.62 -9.27
CA GLU A 58 21.79 27.73 -8.50
C GLU A 58 22.25 26.54 -9.35
N LYS A 59 21.33 25.94 -10.11
CA LYS A 59 21.63 24.84 -11.03
C LYS A 59 22.58 25.27 -12.15
N LEU A 60 22.40 26.48 -12.68
CA LEU A 60 23.28 27.05 -13.69
C LEU A 60 24.68 27.31 -13.13
N GLU A 61 24.80 27.83 -11.91
CA GLU A 61 26.09 28.06 -11.24
C GLU A 61 26.84 26.74 -10.98
N LYS A 62 26.13 25.72 -10.51
CA LYS A 62 26.69 24.37 -10.34
C LYS A 62 27.18 23.80 -11.67
N GLN A 63 26.33 23.83 -12.70
CA GLN A 63 26.68 23.36 -14.04
C GLN A 63 27.85 24.14 -14.62
N ALA A 64 27.94 25.46 -14.38
CA ALA A 64 29.06 26.29 -14.82
C ALA A 64 30.37 25.79 -14.23
N SER A 65 30.40 25.46 -12.94
CA SER A 65 31.60 24.93 -12.26
C SER A 65 32.00 23.53 -12.75
N GLU A 66 31.03 22.67 -13.05
CA GLU A 66 31.27 21.31 -13.57
C GLU A 66 31.88 21.33 -14.97
N VAL A 67 31.43 22.26 -15.82
CA VAL A 67 31.94 22.38 -17.19
C VAL A 67 33.23 23.21 -17.28
N GLU A 68 33.57 24.01 -16.26
CA GLU A 68 34.65 25.01 -16.32
C GLU A 68 36.02 24.42 -16.69
N GLN A 69 36.39 23.27 -16.11
CA GLN A 69 37.71 22.67 -16.32
C GLN A 69 37.89 22.11 -17.74
N GLU A 70 36.94 21.32 -18.25
CA GLU A 70 37.11 20.68 -19.56
C GLU A 70 36.63 21.57 -20.71
N ARG A 71 35.76 22.55 -20.46
CA ARG A 71 35.32 23.54 -21.47
C ARG A 71 36.51 24.22 -22.15
N VAL A 72 37.57 24.53 -21.40
CA VAL A 72 38.79 25.14 -21.96
C VAL A 72 39.41 24.26 -23.06
N ALA A 73 39.35 22.93 -22.92
CA ALA A 73 39.86 22.02 -23.95
C ALA A 73 39.00 22.05 -25.22
N TYR A 74 37.68 22.06 -25.08
CA TYR A 74 36.75 22.18 -26.22
C TYR A 74 36.85 23.55 -26.91
N ASP A 75 36.91 24.64 -26.15
CA ASP A 75 37.07 26.00 -26.67
C ASP A 75 38.40 26.15 -27.42
N ASN A 76 39.49 25.56 -26.91
CA ASN A 76 40.79 25.54 -27.59
C ASN A 76 40.76 24.70 -28.88
N ALA A 77 40.07 23.56 -28.86
CA ALA A 77 39.91 22.70 -30.05
C ALA A 77 39.09 23.41 -31.14
N LEU A 78 37.99 24.08 -30.77
CA LEU A 78 37.19 24.90 -31.67
C LEU A 78 37.99 26.09 -32.22
N ALA A 79 38.73 26.80 -31.38
CA ALA A 79 39.58 27.92 -31.80
C ALA A 79 40.68 27.47 -32.78
N THR A 80 41.23 26.26 -32.60
CA THR A 80 42.21 25.68 -33.52
C THR A 80 41.57 25.37 -34.86
N ALA A 81 40.41 24.70 -34.88
CA ALA A 81 39.66 24.42 -36.10
C ALA A 81 39.23 25.71 -36.83
N GLN A 82 38.82 26.74 -36.08
CA GLN A 82 38.47 28.05 -36.63
C GLN A 82 39.67 28.72 -37.29
N LYS A 83 40.85 28.63 -36.67
CA LYS A 83 42.09 29.19 -37.25
C LYS A 83 42.51 28.48 -38.54
N GLU A 84 42.30 27.16 -38.62
CA GLU A 84 42.53 26.37 -39.83
C GLU A 84 41.53 26.72 -40.94
N PHE A 85 40.26 26.92 -40.58
CA PHE A 85 39.21 27.41 -41.49
C PHE A 85 39.51 28.83 -42.00
N ASP A 86 39.87 29.76 -41.11
CA ASP A 86 40.21 31.14 -41.47
C ASP A 86 41.42 31.19 -42.43
N ALA A 87 42.36 30.24 -42.32
CA ALA A 87 43.50 30.11 -43.24
C ALA A 87 43.06 29.70 -44.67
N GLN A 88 41.90 29.05 -44.80
CA GLN A 88 41.27 28.68 -46.07
C GLN A 88 40.25 29.73 -46.56
N SER A 89 40.10 30.88 -45.87
CA SER A 89 39.12 31.92 -46.23
C SER A 89 39.27 32.42 -47.67
N ASN A 90 40.49 32.56 -48.19
CA ASN A 90 40.72 32.97 -49.58
C ASN A 90 40.26 31.90 -50.58
N GLU A 91 40.49 30.62 -50.27
CA GLU A 91 40.04 29.49 -51.09
C GLU A 91 38.52 29.37 -51.05
N LEU A 92 37.90 29.59 -49.88
CA LEU A 92 36.46 29.60 -49.72
C LEU A 92 35.79 30.76 -50.47
N ASP A 93 36.39 31.95 -50.45
CA ASP A 93 35.91 33.10 -51.23
C ASP A 93 36.01 32.84 -52.75
N GLU A 94 37.10 32.21 -53.20
CA GLU A 94 37.27 31.80 -54.60
C GLU A 94 36.22 30.76 -55.03
N LEU A 95 36.03 29.69 -54.23
CA LEU A 95 35.01 28.67 -54.47
C LEU A 95 33.59 29.24 -54.41
N ALA A 96 33.31 30.20 -53.53
CA ALA A 96 32.01 30.87 -53.43
C ALA A 96 31.73 31.78 -54.64
N VAL A 97 32.75 32.48 -55.15
CA VAL A 97 32.64 33.25 -56.39
C VAL A 97 32.42 32.34 -57.60
N GLU A 98 33.13 31.21 -57.66
CA GLU A 98 32.97 30.19 -58.71
C GLU A 98 31.59 29.54 -58.67
N LEU A 99 31.13 29.12 -57.48
CA LEU A 99 29.80 28.60 -57.24
C LEU A 99 28.73 29.59 -57.70
N ARG A 100 28.83 30.86 -57.29
CA ARG A 100 27.87 31.90 -57.69
C ARG A 100 27.86 32.14 -59.21
N SER A 101 29.01 32.00 -59.86
CA SER A 101 29.10 32.10 -61.33
C SER A 101 28.39 30.91 -62.01
N LEU A 102 28.61 29.70 -61.50
CA LEU A 102 27.95 28.49 -62.00
C LEU A 102 26.46 28.48 -61.69
N GLU A 103 26.01 28.96 -60.54
CA GLU A 103 24.59 29.13 -60.21
C GLU A 103 23.90 30.08 -61.18
N ASN A 104 24.53 31.21 -61.53
CA ASN A 104 24.01 32.14 -62.53
C ASN A 104 23.93 31.47 -63.92
N LYS A 105 24.95 30.68 -64.28
CA LYS A 105 24.99 29.92 -65.55
C LYS A 105 23.90 28.83 -65.59
N HIS A 106 23.76 28.06 -64.53
CA HIS A 106 22.72 27.05 -64.36
C HIS A 106 21.33 27.69 -64.37
N TYR A 107 21.15 28.87 -63.75
CA TYR A 107 19.89 29.60 -63.80
C TYR A 107 19.51 29.97 -65.23
N ASP A 108 20.44 30.51 -66.03
CA ASP A 108 20.21 30.81 -67.45
C ASP A 108 19.92 29.56 -68.28
N GLN A 109 20.68 28.47 -68.09
CA GLN A 109 20.47 27.19 -68.79
C GLN A 109 19.13 26.54 -68.40
N ASN A 110 18.77 26.56 -67.13
CA ASN A 110 17.48 26.08 -66.64
C ASN A 110 16.34 26.94 -67.21
N MET A 111 16.49 28.27 -67.27
CA MET A 111 15.50 29.15 -67.91
C MET A 111 15.32 28.82 -69.40
N LYS A 112 16.41 28.58 -70.13
CA LYS A 112 16.37 28.14 -71.54
C LYS A 112 15.70 26.77 -71.69
N PHE A 113 16.03 25.82 -70.83
CA PHE A 113 15.41 24.49 -70.79
C PHE A 113 13.90 24.58 -70.52
N GLN A 114 13.46 25.29 -69.48
CA GLN A 114 12.05 25.44 -69.14
C GLN A 114 11.27 26.17 -70.24
N SER A 115 11.85 27.21 -70.83
CA SER A 115 11.25 27.94 -71.95
C SER A 115 11.10 27.04 -73.19
N HIS A 116 12.11 26.24 -73.52
CA HIS A 116 12.03 25.34 -74.67
C HIS A 116 11.11 24.15 -74.42
N LYS A 117 11.07 23.64 -73.19
CA LYS A 117 10.14 22.60 -72.75
C LYS A 117 8.69 23.03 -72.95
N ALA A 118 8.35 24.28 -72.59
CA ALA A 118 7.01 24.82 -72.84
C ALA A 118 6.65 24.85 -74.34
N ASN A 119 7.63 25.13 -75.22
CA ASN A 119 7.42 25.06 -76.67
C ASN A 119 7.25 23.61 -77.16
N VAL A 120 8.02 22.66 -76.60
CA VAL A 120 7.86 21.22 -76.88
C VAL A 120 6.49 20.73 -76.44
N ASP A 121 6.01 21.14 -75.25
CA ASP A 121 4.68 20.79 -74.74
C ASP A 121 3.56 21.37 -75.62
N ALA A 122 3.74 22.60 -76.14
CA ALA A 122 2.82 23.19 -77.10
C ALA A 122 2.81 22.43 -78.44
N LEU A 123 3.97 22.06 -78.97
CA LEU A 123 4.09 21.25 -80.19
C LEU A 123 3.54 19.83 -80.00
N LYS A 124 3.75 19.24 -78.83
CA LYS A 124 3.17 17.95 -78.44
C LYS A 124 1.65 17.99 -78.49
N TYR A 125 1.05 19.03 -77.90
CA TYR A 125 -0.40 19.24 -77.96
C TYR A 125 -0.91 19.33 -79.41
N LEU A 126 -0.19 20.04 -80.29
CA LEU A 126 -0.54 20.15 -81.70
C LEU A 126 -0.44 18.79 -82.44
N VAL A 127 0.62 18.02 -82.19
CA VAL A 127 0.78 16.66 -82.76
C VAL A 127 -0.27 15.68 -82.22
N GLU A 128 -0.61 15.77 -80.94
CA GLU A 128 -1.68 14.98 -80.32
C GLU A 128 -3.06 15.35 -80.89
N ALA A 129 -3.31 16.65 -81.13
CA ALA A 129 -4.52 17.13 -81.80
C ALA A 129 -4.63 16.66 -83.26
N GLU A 130 -3.53 16.65 -84.02
CA GLU A 130 -3.46 16.06 -85.38
C GLU A 130 -3.82 14.57 -85.37
N ASN A 131 -3.30 13.82 -84.40
CA ASN A 131 -3.59 12.38 -84.30
C ASN A 131 -5.10 12.11 -84.05
N THR A 132 -5.83 13.08 -83.50
CA THR A 132 -7.28 12.97 -83.21
C THR A 132 -8.22 13.54 -84.29
N HIS A 133 -7.75 14.41 -85.20
CA HIS A 133 -8.58 15.07 -86.21
C HIS A 133 -8.03 14.85 -87.63
N ALA A 134 -8.79 14.12 -88.47
CA ALA A 134 -8.39 13.70 -89.82
C ALA A 134 -8.64 14.75 -90.92
N ASP A 135 -8.28 16.02 -90.71
CA ASP A 135 -8.42 17.06 -91.73
C ASP A 135 -7.09 17.81 -91.99
N HIS A 136 -6.80 18.08 -93.26
CA HIS A 136 -5.47 18.30 -93.82
C HIS A 136 -4.82 19.67 -93.48
N GLY A 137 -4.21 19.78 -92.30
CA GLY A 137 -3.21 20.83 -91.97
C GLY A 137 -1.75 20.39 -92.25
N PRO A 138 -0.77 21.32 -92.25
CA PRO A 138 0.65 20.96 -92.25
C PRO A 138 1.01 20.18 -90.97
N SER A 139 1.81 19.10 -91.08
CA SER A 139 2.13 18.25 -89.92
C SER A 139 3.24 18.83 -89.04
N TYR A 140 2.99 18.92 -87.73
CA TYR A 140 3.95 19.39 -86.73
C TYR A 140 4.91 18.29 -86.21
N ARG A 141 4.86 17.05 -86.73
CA ARG A 141 5.68 15.94 -86.22
C ARG A 141 7.19 16.14 -86.37
N GLU A 142 7.64 16.66 -87.51
CA GLU A 142 9.07 16.95 -87.74
C GLU A 142 9.54 18.10 -86.84
N GLU A 143 8.72 19.13 -86.66
CA GLU A 143 9.00 20.26 -85.75
C GLU A 143 9.06 19.80 -84.29
N TYR A 144 8.16 18.90 -83.87
CA TYR A 144 8.18 18.29 -82.54
C TYR A 144 9.42 17.42 -82.32
N SER A 145 9.82 16.59 -83.30
CA SER A 145 11.05 15.79 -83.20
C SER A 145 12.30 16.68 -83.09
N ALA A 146 12.41 17.72 -83.90
CA ALA A 146 13.53 18.65 -83.85
C ALA A 146 13.55 19.46 -82.54
N ALA A 147 12.38 19.79 -81.99
CA ALA A 147 12.27 20.46 -80.69
C ALA A 147 12.63 19.52 -79.52
N LEU A 148 12.32 18.22 -79.61
CA LEU A 148 12.76 17.21 -78.64
C LEU A 148 14.28 17.04 -78.64
N ASP A 149 14.91 16.93 -79.82
CA ASP A 149 16.38 16.82 -79.92
C ASP A 149 17.06 18.04 -79.29
N LYS A 150 16.51 19.24 -79.51
CA LYS A 150 17.01 20.48 -78.92
C LYS A 150 16.74 20.56 -77.42
N LEU A 151 15.63 20.03 -76.92
CA LEU A 151 15.34 19.93 -75.50
C LEU A 151 16.33 19.01 -74.78
N ASP A 152 16.74 17.91 -75.42
CA ASP A 152 17.70 16.97 -74.85
C ASP A 152 19.10 17.60 -74.72
N ILE A 153 19.52 18.40 -75.71
CA ILE A 153 20.75 19.20 -75.63
C ILE A 153 20.69 20.19 -74.46
N LEU A 154 19.60 20.94 -74.31
CA LEU A 154 19.43 21.89 -73.20
C LEU A 154 19.35 21.19 -71.83
N ARG A 155 18.82 19.97 -71.77
CA ARG A 155 18.81 19.15 -70.56
C ARG A 155 20.23 18.77 -70.14
N LEU A 156 21.03 18.27 -71.08
CA LEU A 156 22.44 17.90 -70.82
C LEU A 156 23.27 19.12 -70.40
N GLU A 157 23.03 20.28 -71.01
CA GLU A 157 23.68 21.54 -70.61
C GLU A 157 23.34 21.94 -69.16
N LYS A 158 22.08 21.79 -68.75
CA LYS A 158 21.62 22.04 -67.37
C LYS A 158 22.24 21.03 -66.38
N GLU A 159 22.12 19.74 -66.67
CA GLU A 159 22.65 18.65 -65.83
C GLU A 159 24.17 18.75 -65.63
N SER A 160 24.92 19.16 -66.66
CA SER A 160 26.36 19.39 -66.56
C SER A 160 26.70 20.44 -65.49
N THR A 161 26.00 21.57 -65.47
CA THR A 161 26.23 22.60 -64.45
C THR A 161 25.72 22.22 -63.07
N GLU A 162 24.67 21.40 -62.97
CA GLU A 162 24.15 20.88 -61.71
C GLU A 162 25.16 19.94 -61.02
N ILE A 163 25.86 19.11 -61.80
CA ILE A 163 26.96 18.25 -61.31
C ILE A 163 28.14 19.09 -60.82
N GLU A 164 28.53 20.13 -61.58
CA GLU A 164 29.62 21.05 -61.20
C GLU A 164 29.31 21.80 -59.90
N ILE A 165 28.07 22.30 -59.75
CA ILE A 165 27.58 22.94 -58.51
C ILE A 165 27.67 21.96 -57.34
N SER A 166 27.17 20.73 -57.50
CA SER A 166 27.19 19.73 -56.43
C SER A 166 28.62 19.35 -55.98
N ALA A 167 29.57 19.30 -56.92
CA ALA A 167 30.97 19.07 -56.61
C ALA A 167 31.59 20.22 -55.78
N LEU A 168 31.31 21.47 -56.16
CA LEU A 168 31.75 22.67 -55.45
C LEU A 168 31.12 22.81 -54.07
N GLU A 169 29.81 22.57 -53.94
CA GLU A 169 29.12 22.55 -52.64
C GLU A 169 29.70 21.49 -51.70
N THR A 170 30.12 20.33 -52.24
CA THR A 170 30.76 19.27 -51.45
C THR A 170 32.14 19.71 -50.95
N GLN A 171 32.92 20.43 -51.77
CA GLN A 171 34.20 21.00 -51.37
C GLN A 171 34.03 22.05 -50.28
N ILE A 172 33.09 22.99 -50.44
CA ILE A 172 32.79 24.02 -49.43
C ILE A 172 32.35 23.37 -48.11
N LYS A 173 31.43 22.41 -48.15
CA LYS A 173 31.00 21.65 -46.95
C LYS A 173 32.16 20.90 -46.28
N SER A 174 33.11 20.39 -47.06
CA SER A 174 34.28 19.67 -46.50
C SER A 174 35.22 20.60 -45.74
N ILE A 175 35.33 21.86 -46.17
CA ILE A 175 36.12 22.90 -45.49
C ILE A 175 35.43 23.32 -44.17
N GLU A 176 34.11 23.44 -44.17
CA GLU A 176 33.32 23.77 -42.97
C GLU A 176 33.18 22.63 -41.96
N LEU A 177 33.41 21.38 -42.40
CA LEU A 177 33.10 20.17 -41.62
C LEU A 177 33.86 20.11 -40.29
N ALA A 178 35.15 20.47 -40.29
CA ALA A 178 35.98 20.39 -39.10
C ALA A 178 35.52 21.36 -38.00
N VAL A 179 35.18 22.60 -38.37
CA VAL A 179 34.63 23.61 -37.44
C VAL A 179 33.28 23.15 -36.92
N LYS A 180 32.40 22.66 -37.81
CA LYS A 180 31.08 22.16 -37.42
C LYS A 180 31.16 20.98 -36.46
N GLN A 181 32.05 20.01 -36.70
CA GLN A 181 32.24 18.88 -35.80
C GLN A 181 32.70 19.32 -34.40
N LYS A 182 33.63 20.28 -34.32
CA LYS A 182 34.10 20.81 -33.03
C LYS A 182 33.06 21.68 -32.32
N GLN A 183 32.23 22.39 -33.06
CA GLN A 183 31.07 23.10 -32.51
C GLN A 183 30.03 22.11 -31.97
N ASP A 184 29.70 21.06 -32.73
CA ASP A 184 28.74 20.02 -32.31
C ASP A 184 29.23 19.28 -31.04
N GLU A 185 30.53 18.98 -30.94
CA GLU A 185 31.16 18.41 -29.75
C GLU A 185 31.03 19.34 -28.52
N LEU A 186 31.30 20.64 -28.69
CA LEU A 186 31.16 21.65 -27.63
C LEU A 186 29.69 21.83 -27.22
N ASP A 187 28.77 21.90 -28.18
CA ASP A 187 27.33 22.04 -27.92
C ASP A 187 26.76 20.79 -27.23
N GLN A 188 27.25 19.61 -27.58
CA GLN A 188 26.89 18.36 -26.91
C GLN A 188 27.39 18.35 -25.45
N TYR A 189 28.61 18.83 -25.22
CA TYR A 189 29.20 18.96 -23.88
C TYR A 189 28.45 20.00 -23.02
N LEU A 190 28.18 21.19 -23.57
CA LEU A 190 27.49 22.29 -22.88
C LEU A 190 25.96 22.15 -22.86
N LYS A 191 25.40 21.08 -23.43
CA LYS A 191 23.96 20.93 -23.66
C LYS A 191 23.11 21.26 -22.43
N GLN A 192 23.45 20.72 -21.27
CA GLN A 192 22.68 20.95 -20.04
C GLN A 192 22.80 22.38 -19.53
N TYR A 193 24.03 22.94 -19.53
CA TYR A 193 24.28 24.34 -19.18
C TYR A 193 23.48 25.29 -20.09
N THR A 194 23.57 25.11 -21.41
CA THR A 194 22.88 25.93 -22.41
C THR A 194 21.36 25.81 -22.31
N LEU A 195 20.84 24.62 -21.98
CA LEU A 195 19.40 24.44 -21.74
C LEU A 195 18.93 25.21 -20.50
N THR A 196 19.68 25.14 -19.39
CA THR A 196 19.38 25.89 -18.17
C THR A 196 19.46 27.40 -18.40
N GLU A 197 20.50 27.88 -19.09
CA GLU A 197 20.70 29.29 -19.41
C GLU A 197 19.56 29.84 -20.29
N ASN A 198 19.17 29.10 -21.32
CA ASN A 198 18.04 29.44 -22.18
C ASN A 198 16.70 29.40 -21.45
N LYS A 199 16.53 28.51 -20.47
CA LYS A 199 15.34 28.47 -19.62
C LYS A 199 15.29 29.71 -18.74
N LEU A 200 16.41 30.08 -18.13
CA LEU A 200 16.53 31.23 -17.26
C LEU A 200 16.30 32.56 -17.99
N SER A 201 16.81 32.71 -19.22
CA SER A 201 16.57 33.91 -20.04
C SER A 201 15.11 34.12 -20.44
N LYS A 202 14.29 33.06 -20.39
CA LYS A 202 12.83 33.10 -20.62
C LYS A 202 12.02 33.27 -19.32
N LEU A 203 12.56 32.86 -18.17
CA LEU A 203 11.88 32.93 -16.88
C LEU A 203 12.15 34.25 -16.13
N ASP A 204 13.42 34.69 -16.13
CA ASP A 204 13.88 35.87 -15.41
C ASP A 204 13.61 37.14 -16.23
N ARG A 205 12.62 37.92 -15.80
CA ARG A 205 12.27 39.21 -16.40
C ARG A 205 13.46 40.17 -16.43
N SER A 206 14.41 40.10 -15.49
CA SER A 206 15.57 41.01 -15.46
C SER A 206 16.49 40.80 -16.66
N ARG A 207 16.63 39.54 -17.13
CA ARG A 207 17.46 39.10 -18.26
C ARG A 207 16.78 39.24 -19.63
N MET A 208 15.48 39.56 -19.65
CA MET A 208 14.73 39.77 -20.89
C MET A 208 15.10 41.06 -21.63
N THR A 209 14.93 41.06 -22.95
CA THR A 209 15.06 42.26 -23.80
C THR A 209 13.97 43.28 -23.48
N MET A 210 14.26 44.57 -23.75
CA MET A 210 13.31 45.67 -23.46
C MET A 210 11.97 45.52 -24.19
N ALA A 211 11.98 44.98 -25.42
CA ALA A 211 10.77 44.72 -26.20
C ALA A 211 9.88 43.65 -25.54
N ASN A 212 10.49 42.59 -24.99
CA ASN A 212 9.76 41.52 -24.30
C ASN A 212 9.20 42.00 -22.95
N LYS A 213 9.95 42.84 -22.21
CA LYS A 213 9.45 43.48 -20.98
C LYS A 213 8.20 44.33 -21.23
N LEU A 214 8.17 45.12 -22.31
CA LEU A 214 7.01 45.92 -22.68
C LEU A 214 5.83 45.04 -23.16
N GLY A 215 6.13 43.95 -23.87
CA GLY A 215 5.14 42.98 -24.33
C GLY A 215 4.41 42.27 -23.18
N ASP A 216 5.14 41.85 -22.15
CA ASP A 216 4.58 41.23 -20.94
C ASP A 216 3.63 42.19 -20.19
N ILE A 217 4.03 43.46 -19.99
CA ILE A 217 3.20 44.47 -19.30
C ILE A 217 1.88 44.71 -20.03
N VAL A 218 1.90 44.71 -21.37
CA VAL A 218 0.70 44.92 -22.20
C VAL A 218 -0.18 43.67 -22.20
N ARG A 219 0.40 42.45 -22.15
CA ARG A 219 -0.35 41.19 -22.02
C ARG A 219 -1.03 41.04 -20.65
N ASP A 220 -0.39 41.51 -19.58
CA ASP A 220 -0.90 41.44 -18.20
C ASP A 220 -2.09 42.42 -17.93
N LEU A 221 -2.58 43.15 -18.94
CA LEU A 221 -3.75 44.05 -18.82
C LEU A 221 -5.08 43.24 -18.83
N PRO A 222 -6.10 43.60 -18.01
CA PRO A 222 -7.33 42.83 -17.82
C PRO A 222 -8.14 42.45 -19.09
N ILE A 223 -7.96 43.17 -20.20
CA ILE A 223 -8.67 42.90 -21.47
C ILE A 223 -7.84 42.03 -22.43
N LEU A 224 -6.52 42.11 -22.36
CA LEU A 224 -5.61 41.38 -23.25
C LEU A 224 -5.20 40.02 -22.66
N ASP A 225 -5.17 39.89 -21.32
CA ASP A 225 -4.94 38.64 -20.59
C ASP A 225 -6.00 37.58 -20.96
N PHE A 226 -7.25 37.98 -21.24
CA PHE A 226 -8.31 37.06 -21.65
C PHE A 226 -8.04 36.33 -22.99
N LEU A 227 -7.26 36.93 -23.90
CA LEU A 227 -6.99 36.35 -25.22
C LEU A 227 -5.84 35.35 -25.23
N ASP A 228 -4.85 35.53 -24.33
CA ASP A 228 -3.69 34.63 -24.18
C ASP A 228 -3.04 34.83 -22.79
N PRO A 229 -3.65 34.24 -21.74
CA PRO A 229 -3.28 34.55 -20.36
C PRO A 229 -1.92 33.99 -20.01
N TYR A 230 -1.11 34.81 -19.36
CA TYR A 230 0.25 34.44 -18.99
C TYR A 230 0.29 33.51 -17.77
N TYR A 231 -0.57 33.78 -16.79
CA TYR A 231 -0.89 32.89 -15.68
C TYR A 231 -2.24 32.24 -15.96
N LYS A 232 -2.27 30.91 -15.98
CA LYS A 232 -3.47 30.16 -16.40
C LYS A 232 -3.81 29.07 -15.40
N VAL A 233 -5.11 28.77 -15.31
CA VAL A 233 -5.59 27.61 -14.57
C VAL A 233 -5.07 26.35 -15.26
N ASN A 234 -4.28 25.57 -14.55
CA ASN A 234 -3.87 24.25 -14.99
C ASN A 234 -5.00 23.29 -14.64
N GLN A 235 -5.52 22.57 -15.63
CA GLN A 235 -6.64 21.65 -15.43
C GLN A 235 -6.37 20.29 -16.07
N ILE A 236 -6.70 19.23 -15.33
CA ILE A 236 -6.59 17.84 -15.75
C ILE A 236 -8.00 17.25 -15.71
N VAL A 237 -8.45 16.71 -16.84
CA VAL A 237 -9.77 16.06 -16.93
C VAL A 237 -9.61 14.57 -16.66
N VAL A 238 -10.13 14.12 -15.53
CA VAL A 238 -10.01 12.74 -15.07
C VAL A 238 -11.28 11.99 -15.48
N ALA A 239 -11.24 11.33 -16.64
CA ALA A 239 -12.44 10.77 -17.27
C ALA A 239 -13.11 9.65 -16.45
N ASP A 240 -12.29 8.85 -15.77
CA ASP A 240 -12.73 7.66 -15.04
C ASP A 240 -12.99 7.92 -13.55
N VAL A 241 -12.68 9.12 -13.03
CA VAL A 241 -13.09 9.52 -11.67
C VAL A 241 -14.28 10.44 -11.81
N LYS A 242 -15.42 10.04 -11.26
CA LYS A 242 -16.69 10.75 -11.46
C LYS A 242 -17.33 11.10 -10.12
N TYR A 243 -18.10 12.17 -10.15
CA TYR A 243 -18.95 12.58 -9.05
C TYR A 243 -20.32 12.95 -9.56
N ASP A 244 -21.33 12.77 -8.71
CA ASP A 244 -22.72 13.03 -9.07
C ASP A 244 -23.05 14.52 -8.90
N VAL A 245 -23.53 15.14 -9.98
CA VAL A 245 -24.05 16.51 -9.98
C VAL A 245 -25.52 16.47 -10.33
N ASN A 246 -26.37 16.63 -9.31
CA ASN A 246 -27.82 16.54 -9.38
C ASN A 246 -28.33 15.20 -9.95
N PHE A 247 -28.39 15.08 -11.27
CA PHE A 247 -28.93 13.93 -12.00
C PHE A 247 -27.96 13.34 -13.04
N ALA A 248 -26.70 13.79 -13.05
CA ALA A 248 -25.69 13.34 -14.00
C ALA A 248 -24.35 13.06 -13.30
N SER A 249 -23.73 11.95 -13.67
CA SER A 249 -22.37 11.62 -13.27
C SER A 249 -21.40 12.29 -14.24
N VAL A 250 -20.57 13.22 -13.74
CA VAL A 250 -19.64 14.00 -14.56
C VAL A 250 -18.19 13.69 -14.18
N PRO A 251 -17.25 13.74 -15.14
CA PRO A 251 -15.84 13.54 -14.85
C PRO A 251 -15.30 14.67 -13.97
N VAL A 252 -14.37 14.30 -13.10
CA VAL A 252 -13.61 15.24 -12.28
C VAL A 252 -12.73 16.12 -13.19
N VAL A 253 -12.70 17.41 -12.89
CA VAL A 253 -11.80 18.38 -13.54
C VAL A 253 -10.93 18.96 -12.44
N ASP A 254 -9.74 18.41 -12.32
CA ASP A 254 -8.78 18.71 -11.26
C ASP A 254 -7.95 19.95 -11.61
N ARG A 255 -7.91 20.93 -10.69
CA ARG A 255 -7.20 22.19 -10.86
C ARG A 255 -6.12 22.44 -9.81
N CYS A 256 -5.78 21.43 -8.99
CA CYS A 256 -4.84 21.59 -7.89
C CYS A 256 -3.46 22.07 -8.35
N THR A 257 -3.01 21.66 -9.55
CA THR A 257 -1.75 22.12 -10.17
C THR A 257 -1.76 23.57 -10.64
N SER A 258 -2.84 24.31 -10.42
CA SER A 258 -2.84 25.77 -10.59
C SER A 258 -2.04 26.47 -9.49
N CYS A 259 -1.99 25.88 -8.29
CA CYS A 259 -1.24 26.39 -7.14
C CYS A 259 -0.08 25.45 -6.74
N HIS A 260 -0.29 24.13 -6.78
CA HIS A 260 0.72 23.10 -6.47
C HIS A 260 1.62 22.81 -7.67
N LEU A 261 2.46 23.79 -8.05
CA LEU A 261 3.17 23.79 -9.32
C LEU A 261 4.48 22.98 -9.34
N GLY A 262 5.07 22.69 -8.17
CA GLY A 262 6.29 21.89 -8.06
C GLY A 262 6.03 20.38 -7.89
N ILE A 263 4.76 19.96 -7.92
CA ILE A 263 4.34 18.60 -7.55
C ILE A 263 5.03 17.50 -8.36
N ASP A 264 5.35 17.75 -9.63
CA ASP A 264 5.96 16.80 -10.57
C ASP A 264 7.46 16.98 -10.78
N ASN A 265 8.07 17.97 -10.13
CA ASN A 265 9.45 18.33 -10.38
C ASN A 265 10.32 18.07 -9.14
N PRO A 266 11.30 17.14 -9.20
CA PRO A 266 12.18 16.82 -8.07
C PRO A 266 13.07 17.98 -7.62
N ASP A 267 13.26 19.01 -8.44
CA ASP A 267 14.04 20.20 -8.08
C ASP A 267 13.35 21.03 -6.95
N PHE A 268 12.11 20.70 -6.55
CA PHE A 268 11.33 21.42 -5.54
C PHE A 268 11.04 20.59 -4.27
N SER A 269 11.82 19.54 -4.00
CA SER A 269 11.60 18.66 -2.83
C SER A 269 11.70 19.42 -1.50
N ASP A 270 12.56 20.44 -1.44
CA ASP A 270 12.80 21.25 -0.25
C ASP A 270 12.02 22.57 -0.27
N ALA A 271 11.18 22.80 -1.29
CA ALA A 271 10.37 24.00 -1.38
C ALA A 271 9.25 23.99 -0.32
N PRO A 272 8.84 25.15 0.23
CA PRO A 272 7.74 25.21 1.18
C PRO A 272 6.40 24.84 0.51
N GLN A 273 5.45 24.36 1.30
CA GLN A 273 4.07 24.15 0.84
C GLN A 273 3.48 25.49 0.35
N PRO A 274 2.72 25.51 -0.77
CA PRO A 274 2.22 24.38 -1.55
C PRO A 274 3.13 23.93 -2.72
N TYR A 275 4.37 24.42 -2.81
CA TYR A 275 5.26 24.21 -3.97
C TYR A 275 6.10 22.94 -3.90
N THR A 276 6.07 22.24 -2.77
CA THR A 276 6.81 21.02 -2.53
C THR A 276 6.47 19.94 -3.55
N THR A 277 7.48 19.19 -3.99
CA THR A 277 7.33 17.99 -4.82
C THR A 277 6.47 16.92 -4.13
N HIS A 278 5.76 16.11 -4.92
CA HIS A 278 5.02 14.97 -4.37
C HIS A 278 5.98 13.99 -3.65
N PRO A 279 5.64 13.49 -2.45
CA PRO A 279 6.53 12.61 -1.68
C PRO A 279 6.91 11.31 -2.39
N ASN A 280 6.10 10.86 -3.35
CA ASN A 280 6.32 9.64 -4.10
C ASN A 280 6.07 9.84 -5.60
N LEU A 281 7.12 10.21 -6.33
CA LEU A 281 7.08 10.49 -7.78
C LEU A 281 6.95 9.24 -8.66
N ASP A 282 7.25 8.05 -8.12
CA ASP A 282 7.12 6.79 -8.87
C ASP A 282 5.69 6.23 -8.76
N LEU A 283 5.07 6.37 -7.59
CA LEU A 283 3.69 5.95 -7.34
C LEU A 283 2.66 6.81 -8.07
N TYR A 284 2.99 8.06 -8.37
CA TYR A 284 2.11 9.06 -8.98
C TYR A 284 2.81 9.75 -10.18
N ILE A 285 2.12 10.60 -10.95
CA ILE A 285 2.72 11.52 -11.95
C ILE A 285 3.14 10.88 -13.28
N THR A 286 4.15 10.01 -13.30
CA THR A 286 4.75 9.57 -14.56
C THR A 286 3.80 8.68 -15.37
N SER A 287 3.96 8.61 -16.69
CA SER A 287 3.17 7.70 -17.54
C SER A 287 3.45 6.23 -17.28
N ARG A 288 4.59 5.92 -16.65
CA ARG A 288 4.97 4.57 -16.21
C ARG A 288 4.45 4.24 -14.81
N SER A 289 3.97 5.25 -14.09
CA SER A 289 3.44 5.11 -12.75
C SER A 289 2.21 4.17 -12.73
N PRO A 290 1.99 3.40 -11.65
CA PRO A 290 0.73 2.72 -11.43
C PRO A 290 -0.47 3.69 -11.35
N HIS A 291 -0.24 4.95 -10.96
CA HIS A 291 -1.24 6.01 -10.88
C HIS A 291 -0.84 7.26 -11.68
N PRO A 292 -0.85 7.24 -13.03
CA PRO A 292 -0.48 8.41 -13.82
C PRO A 292 -1.39 9.60 -13.53
N MET A 293 -0.81 10.79 -13.37
CA MET A 293 -1.55 12.00 -12.97
C MET A 293 -2.71 12.33 -13.92
N ASN A 294 -2.59 12.07 -15.21
CA ASN A 294 -3.66 12.31 -16.19
C ASN A 294 -4.89 11.41 -15.99
N ASN A 295 -4.73 10.26 -15.32
CA ASN A 295 -5.80 9.27 -15.12
C ASN A 295 -6.40 9.33 -13.72
N PHE A 296 -5.69 9.92 -12.75
CA PHE A 296 -6.11 9.96 -11.35
C PHE A 296 -6.34 11.39 -10.84
N GLY A 297 -5.62 12.40 -11.32
CA GLY A 297 -5.65 13.74 -10.72
C GLY A 297 -5.20 13.73 -9.26
N CYS A 298 -5.41 14.82 -8.51
CA CYS A 298 -5.11 14.94 -7.09
C CYS A 298 -6.31 14.56 -6.22
N THR A 299 -7.50 14.96 -6.67
CA THR A 299 -8.77 14.81 -5.95
C THR A 299 -9.28 13.37 -5.84
N SER A 300 -8.76 12.42 -6.63
CA SER A 300 -9.06 11.00 -6.42
C SER A 300 -8.44 10.44 -5.14
N CYS A 301 -7.33 11.01 -4.68
CA CYS A 301 -6.64 10.63 -3.45
C CYS A 301 -7.00 11.57 -2.29
N HIS A 302 -7.00 12.88 -2.53
CA HIS A 302 -7.18 13.89 -1.47
C HIS A 302 -8.63 14.36 -1.28
N GLY A 303 -9.54 14.07 -2.21
CA GLY A 303 -10.91 14.62 -2.18
C GLY A 303 -10.96 16.11 -2.52
N GLY A 304 -11.96 16.83 -2.01
CA GLY A 304 -12.10 18.27 -2.20
C GLY A 304 -12.90 18.69 -3.42
N ARG A 305 -12.94 20.00 -3.64
CA ARG A 305 -13.61 20.61 -4.79
C ARG A 305 -12.61 20.78 -5.93
N SER A 306 -12.55 19.78 -6.80
CA SER A 306 -11.60 19.71 -7.94
C SER A 306 -11.52 20.95 -8.82
N ARG A 307 -12.62 21.70 -8.96
CA ARG A 307 -12.69 22.93 -9.78
C ARG A 307 -12.32 24.22 -9.03
N GLY A 308 -12.03 24.15 -7.74
CA GLY A 308 -11.60 25.28 -6.92
C GLY A 308 -10.30 25.88 -7.45
N THR A 309 -10.17 27.20 -7.28
CA THR A 309 -9.01 27.99 -7.74
C THR A 309 -8.47 28.89 -6.63
N SER A 310 -8.89 28.64 -5.41
CA SER A 310 -8.63 29.44 -4.22
C SER A 310 -8.47 28.48 -3.03
N PHE A 311 -7.76 28.88 -1.97
CA PHE A 311 -7.51 28.01 -0.82
C PHE A 311 -8.83 27.49 -0.22
N VAL A 312 -9.77 28.37 0.08
CA VAL A 312 -11.07 27.99 0.67
C VAL A 312 -11.98 27.29 -0.35
N SER A 313 -11.99 27.75 -1.62
CA SER A 313 -12.92 27.22 -2.63
C SER A 313 -12.60 25.78 -3.07
N SER A 314 -11.36 25.33 -2.92
CA SER A 314 -10.93 23.94 -3.11
C SER A 314 -11.33 23.01 -1.95
N SER A 315 -11.88 23.58 -0.86
CA SER A 315 -12.33 22.86 0.33
C SER A 315 -11.21 22.13 1.07
N HIS A 316 -10.06 22.79 1.26
CA HIS A 316 -8.99 22.28 2.13
C HIS A 316 -9.52 22.08 3.56
N THR A 317 -9.07 21.02 4.21
CA THR A 317 -9.46 20.67 5.58
C THR A 317 -8.21 20.65 6.46
N PRO A 318 -8.21 21.37 7.60
CA PRO A 318 -7.06 21.39 8.50
C PRO A 318 -6.80 20.00 9.08
N ASN A 319 -5.54 19.70 9.36
CA ASN A 319 -5.13 18.43 9.97
C ASN A 319 -5.20 18.48 11.49
N THR A 320 -4.94 19.67 12.07
CA THR A 320 -4.90 19.92 13.52
C THR A 320 -5.72 21.16 13.91
N PRO A 321 -6.12 21.30 15.18
CA PRO A 321 -6.72 22.54 15.69
C PRO A 321 -5.82 23.76 15.48
N GLU A 322 -4.50 23.60 15.57
CA GLU A 322 -3.51 24.66 15.35
C GLU A 322 -3.48 25.10 13.89
N ASP A 323 -3.56 24.15 12.94
CA ASP A 323 -3.69 24.46 11.51
C ASP A 323 -4.99 25.21 11.24
N LYS A 324 -6.10 24.81 11.87
CA LYS A 324 -7.40 25.48 11.73
C LYS A 324 -7.29 26.94 12.15
N GLN A 325 -6.74 27.21 13.34
CA GLN A 325 -6.57 28.58 13.83
C GLN A 325 -5.66 29.40 12.91
N ARG A 326 -4.52 28.83 12.51
CA ARG A 326 -3.60 29.50 11.58
C ARG A 326 -4.26 29.83 10.25
N TRP A 327 -5.05 28.91 9.68
CA TRP A 327 -5.72 29.11 8.40
C TRP A 327 -6.91 30.09 8.50
N GLU A 328 -7.58 30.17 9.65
CA GLU A 328 -8.58 31.21 9.92
C GLU A 328 -7.94 32.61 9.89
N GLU A 329 -6.69 32.75 10.36
CA GLU A 329 -5.94 34.02 10.38
C GLU A 329 -5.27 34.35 9.03
N GLU A 330 -4.63 33.37 8.37
CA GLU A 330 -3.83 33.57 7.16
C GLU A 330 -4.65 33.53 5.86
N HIS A 331 -5.75 32.76 5.84
CA HIS A 331 -6.51 32.46 4.62
C HIS A 331 -8.02 32.72 4.74
N ASP A 332 -8.47 33.40 5.80
CA ASP A 332 -9.90 33.59 6.12
C ASP A 332 -10.70 32.26 6.04
N TRP A 333 -10.06 31.15 6.44
CA TRP A 333 -10.59 29.82 6.21
C TRP A 333 -11.94 29.62 6.93
N LYS A 334 -12.90 29.01 6.22
CA LYS A 334 -14.22 28.64 6.75
C LYS A 334 -14.68 27.34 6.10
N VAL A 335 -15.46 26.57 6.85
CA VAL A 335 -16.07 25.33 6.35
C VAL A 335 -16.98 25.64 5.15
N ASN A 336 -16.73 24.98 4.02
CA ASN A 336 -17.59 25.10 2.85
C ASN A 336 -18.85 24.25 2.98
N HIS A 337 -19.89 24.79 3.61
CA HIS A 337 -21.16 24.10 3.85
C HIS A 337 -21.92 23.69 2.57
N HIS A 338 -21.53 24.21 1.41
CA HIS A 338 -22.17 23.91 0.13
C HIS A 338 -21.51 22.76 -0.64
N TRP A 339 -20.38 22.24 -0.15
CA TRP A 339 -19.65 21.16 -0.78
C TRP A 339 -19.63 19.93 0.14
N LEU A 340 -20.25 18.84 -0.32
CA LEU A 340 -20.46 17.64 0.51
C LEU A 340 -19.21 16.77 0.67
N THR A 341 -18.21 16.94 -0.19
CA THR A 341 -16.97 16.14 -0.22
C THR A 341 -15.75 17.05 -0.07
N PRO A 342 -15.51 17.64 1.13
CA PRO A 342 -14.30 18.41 1.38
C PRO A 342 -13.05 17.52 1.23
N MET A 343 -11.86 18.14 1.20
CA MET A 343 -10.62 17.37 1.19
C MET A 343 -10.49 16.58 2.48
N LEU A 344 -9.87 15.40 2.40
CA LEU A 344 -9.50 14.66 3.58
C LEU A 344 -8.34 15.38 4.28
N PRO A 345 -8.34 15.48 5.62
CA PRO A 345 -7.12 15.79 6.36
C PRO A 345 -5.99 14.86 5.92
N THR A 346 -4.74 15.34 5.90
CA THR A 346 -3.61 14.58 5.39
C THR A 346 -3.50 13.19 6.02
N LYS A 347 -3.72 13.08 7.35
CA LYS A 347 -3.73 11.79 8.08
C LYS A 347 -4.76 10.76 7.61
N TYR A 348 -5.82 11.20 6.91
CA TYR A 348 -6.89 10.34 6.39
C TYR A 348 -6.82 10.10 4.88
N THR A 349 -5.81 10.61 4.18
CA THR A 349 -5.71 10.49 2.70
C THR A 349 -5.76 9.03 2.22
N GLU A 350 -5.19 8.10 2.99
CA GLU A 350 -5.22 6.67 2.68
C GLU A 350 -6.63 6.06 2.58
N ALA A 351 -7.65 6.71 3.16
CA ALA A 351 -9.04 6.30 3.02
C ALA A 351 -9.46 6.16 1.54
N SER A 352 -8.92 7.04 0.68
CA SER A 352 -9.24 7.05 -0.75
C SER A 352 -8.67 5.87 -1.52
N CYS A 353 -7.65 5.18 -1.00
CA CYS A 353 -7.13 3.95 -1.62
C CYS A 353 -8.24 2.90 -1.76
N PHE A 354 -9.17 2.86 -0.80
CA PHE A 354 -10.30 1.93 -0.81
C PHE A 354 -11.20 2.07 -2.05
N ASN A 355 -11.30 3.27 -2.64
CA ASN A 355 -12.15 3.52 -3.81
C ASN A 355 -11.80 2.59 -4.99
N CYS A 356 -10.51 2.26 -5.15
CA CYS A 356 -10.01 1.39 -6.22
C CYS A 356 -9.55 0.02 -5.72
N HIS A 357 -9.23 -0.09 -4.43
CA HIS A 357 -8.65 -1.27 -3.78
C HIS A 357 -9.57 -1.89 -2.71
N SER A 358 -10.89 -1.77 -2.87
CA SER A 358 -11.91 -2.15 -1.88
C SER A 358 -11.93 -3.62 -1.44
N ASN A 359 -11.12 -4.49 -2.01
CA ASN A 359 -11.08 -5.93 -1.70
C ASN A 359 -9.67 -6.44 -1.39
N THR A 360 -8.76 -5.56 -1.04
CA THR A 360 -7.48 -5.92 -0.42
C THR A 360 -7.26 -5.09 0.83
N SER A 361 -6.64 -5.70 1.84
CA SER A 361 -6.15 -5.02 3.05
C SER A 361 -4.62 -5.04 3.11
N ASP A 362 -3.96 -5.18 1.97
CA ASP A 362 -2.49 -5.22 1.84
C ASP A 362 -1.98 -4.28 0.75
N LEU A 363 -2.17 -3.00 0.99
CA LEU A 363 -1.69 -1.95 0.11
C LEU A 363 -0.33 -1.46 0.58
N ALA A 364 0.69 -1.56 -0.28
CA ALA A 364 1.95 -0.87 -0.05
C ALA A 364 1.71 0.65 -0.10
N GLY A 365 2.19 1.40 0.90
CA GLY A 365 1.90 2.83 1.05
C GLY A 365 0.49 3.15 1.55
N GLY A 366 -0.25 2.13 2.03
CA GLY A 366 -1.58 2.25 2.64
C GLY A 366 -1.62 1.59 4.03
N GLU A 367 -0.56 1.74 4.80
CA GLU A 367 -0.34 1.02 6.06
C GLU A 367 -1.44 1.32 7.09
N LYS A 368 -1.95 2.55 7.14
CA LYS A 368 -2.97 2.98 8.09
C LYS A 368 -4.34 2.44 7.72
N ILE A 369 -4.72 2.46 6.44
CA ILE A 369 -5.96 1.82 6.00
C ILE A 369 -5.90 0.29 6.16
N ASN A 370 -4.75 -0.34 5.90
CA ASN A 370 -4.56 -1.78 6.12
C ASN A 370 -4.77 -2.14 7.61
N LEU A 371 -4.21 -1.33 8.52
CA LEU A 371 -4.40 -1.48 9.96
C LEU A 371 -5.88 -1.31 10.32
N GLY A 372 -6.54 -0.27 9.84
CA GLY A 372 -7.96 0.02 10.10
C GLY A 372 -8.90 -1.11 9.67
N LEU A 373 -8.73 -1.62 8.45
CA LEU A 373 -9.53 -2.74 7.93
C LEU A 373 -9.30 -4.01 8.75
N THR A 374 -8.06 -4.26 9.19
CA THR A 374 -7.74 -5.42 10.03
C THR A 374 -8.36 -5.28 11.42
N LEU A 375 -8.31 -4.09 12.03
CA LEU A 375 -8.93 -3.81 13.33
C LEU A 375 -10.45 -3.97 13.27
N ILE A 376 -11.10 -3.51 12.19
CA ILE A 376 -12.54 -3.72 11.94
C ILE A 376 -12.90 -5.22 11.92
N ASP A 377 -12.10 -6.04 11.23
CA ASP A 377 -12.30 -7.49 11.17
C ASP A 377 -12.03 -8.16 12.53
N GLN A 378 -11.00 -7.72 13.28
CA GLN A 378 -10.66 -8.30 14.59
C GLN A 378 -11.63 -7.90 15.70
N ALA A 379 -12.10 -6.65 15.72
CA ALA A 379 -13.09 -6.17 16.69
C ALA A 379 -14.52 -6.66 16.37
N GLY A 380 -14.75 -7.15 15.14
CA GLY A 380 -16.04 -7.66 14.72
C GLY A 380 -17.07 -6.57 14.45
N CYS A 381 -16.64 -5.36 14.05
CA CYS A 381 -17.53 -4.23 13.78
C CYS A 381 -18.63 -4.61 12.78
N ASN A 382 -18.27 -5.37 11.73
CA ASN A 382 -19.18 -5.82 10.68
C ASN A 382 -20.14 -6.94 11.11
N GLY A 383 -20.01 -7.46 12.34
CA GLY A 383 -21.01 -8.34 12.96
C GLY A 383 -22.23 -7.58 13.47
N CYS A 384 -22.02 -6.34 13.91
CA CYS A 384 -23.09 -5.43 14.37
C CYS A 384 -23.50 -4.44 13.29
N HIS A 385 -22.56 -3.93 12.49
CA HIS A 385 -22.80 -2.98 11.42
C HIS A 385 -22.81 -3.70 10.07
N HIS A 386 -23.84 -3.50 9.25
CA HIS A 386 -23.82 -4.04 7.89
C HIS A 386 -22.83 -3.24 7.03
N ASN A 387 -22.00 -3.93 6.24
CA ASN A 387 -21.10 -3.33 5.26
C ASN A 387 -21.01 -4.25 4.05
N GLU A 388 -21.57 -3.82 2.91
CA GLU A 388 -21.55 -4.60 1.68
C GLU A 388 -20.15 -4.68 1.05
N ASN A 389 -19.37 -3.59 1.16
CA ASN A 389 -18.06 -3.45 0.55
C ASN A 389 -16.95 -4.19 1.32
N TRP A 390 -17.17 -4.50 2.59
CA TRP A 390 -16.23 -5.22 3.44
C TRP A 390 -16.95 -6.17 4.41
N ALA A 391 -17.55 -7.23 3.87
CA ALA A 391 -18.31 -8.18 4.68
C ALA A 391 -17.45 -8.93 5.71
N SER A 392 -18.04 -9.21 6.87
CA SER A 392 -17.44 -10.04 7.93
C SER A 392 -17.16 -11.47 7.42
N GLN A 393 -15.99 -12.01 7.74
CA GLN A 393 -15.60 -13.38 7.38
C GLN A 393 -16.01 -14.41 8.44
N ALA A 394 -16.05 -14.02 9.71
CA ALA A 394 -16.33 -14.90 10.82
C ALA A 394 -16.80 -14.10 12.05
N LYS A 395 -17.32 -14.81 13.05
CA LYS A 395 -17.60 -14.23 14.37
C LYS A 395 -16.27 -13.90 15.08
N ALA A 396 -16.19 -12.70 15.66
CA ALA A 396 -14.98 -12.24 16.34
C ALA A 396 -14.83 -12.80 17.77
N GLY A 397 -15.97 -13.04 18.44
CA GLY A 397 -16.03 -13.60 19.78
C GLY A 397 -16.11 -15.13 19.77
N PRO A 398 -15.77 -15.78 20.90
CA PRO A 398 -15.87 -17.24 21.03
C PRO A 398 -17.33 -17.72 20.92
N ASN A 399 -17.49 -18.97 20.48
CA ASN A 399 -18.76 -19.67 20.56
C ASN A 399 -19.18 -19.88 22.03
N LEU A 400 -20.41 -19.47 22.37
CA LEU A 400 -20.96 -19.52 23.73
C LEU A 400 -21.95 -20.69 23.93
N LYS A 401 -22.19 -21.52 22.90
CA LYS A 401 -23.11 -22.67 23.01
C LYS A 401 -22.68 -23.69 24.06
N ARG A 402 -21.37 -23.86 24.28
CA ARG A 402 -20.77 -24.79 25.26
C ARG A 402 -20.11 -24.09 26.46
N VAL A 403 -20.57 -22.88 26.80
CA VAL A 403 -19.94 -22.05 27.85
C VAL A 403 -19.86 -22.73 29.22
N ASN A 404 -20.83 -23.59 29.54
CA ASN A 404 -20.96 -24.37 30.78
C ASN A 404 -19.87 -25.43 30.98
N GLU A 405 -19.12 -25.77 29.93
CA GLU A 405 -18.00 -26.72 29.99
C GLU A 405 -16.67 -26.02 30.30
N LYS A 406 -16.63 -24.69 30.16
CA LYS A 406 -15.42 -23.88 30.29
C LYS A 406 -15.45 -22.93 31.48
N LEU A 407 -16.59 -22.29 31.74
CA LEU A 407 -16.73 -21.17 32.66
C LEU A 407 -17.81 -21.44 33.70
N THR A 408 -17.74 -20.75 34.82
CA THR A 408 -18.77 -20.73 35.86
C THR A 408 -19.72 -19.54 35.68
N GLU A 409 -20.94 -19.64 36.23
CA GLU A 409 -21.91 -18.54 36.23
C GLU A 409 -21.33 -17.28 36.89
N ASP A 410 -20.67 -17.44 38.04
CA ASP A 410 -20.02 -16.34 38.77
C ASP A 410 -18.99 -15.61 37.90
N TRP A 411 -18.06 -16.36 37.30
CA TRP A 411 -17.04 -15.78 36.42
C TRP A 411 -17.67 -15.04 35.24
N VAL A 412 -18.70 -15.61 34.61
CA VAL A 412 -19.39 -14.99 33.47
C VAL A 412 -20.09 -13.70 33.88
N SER A 413 -20.74 -13.65 35.03
CA SER A 413 -21.41 -12.44 35.51
C SER A 413 -20.43 -11.28 35.76
N LYS A 414 -19.29 -11.57 36.41
CA LYS A 414 -18.19 -10.61 36.63
C LYS A 414 -17.56 -10.14 35.32
N TRP A 415 -17.33 -11.07 34.39
CA TRP A 415 -16.77 -10.77 33.07
C TRP A 415 -17.69 -9.90 32.21
N VAL A 416 -18.99 -10.22 32.16
CA VAL A 416 -19.97 -9.45 31.39
C VAL A 416 -20.11 -8.03 31.96
N LYS A 417 -20.06 -7.89 33.28
CA LYS A 417 -20.11 -6.59 33.97
C LYS A 417 -18.92 -5.71 33.62
N ASN A 418 -17.69 -6.20 33.78
CA ASN A 418 -16.47 -5.44 33.52
C ASN A 418 -15.33 -6.33 33.00
N PRO A 419 -15.22 -6.51 31.67
CA PRO A 419 -14.18 -7.34 31.08
C PRO A 419 -12.74 -6.86 31.38
N ARG A 420 -12.54 -5.53 31.53
CA ARG A 420 -11.20 -4.95 31.70
C ARG A 420 -10.62 -5.17 33.09
N HIS A 421 -11.46 -5.40 34.09
CA HIS A 421 -10.99 -5.81 35.42
C HIS A 421 -10.24 -7.15 35.35
N PHE A 422 -10.72 -8.09 34.54
CA PHE A 422 -10.01 -9.36 34.35
C PHE A 422 -8.75 -9.18 33.49
N ARG A 423 -8.85 -8.44 32.38
CA ARG A 423 -7.73 -8.19 31.44
C ARG A 423 -7.80 -6.80 30.83
N TYR A 424 -6.78 -5.98 31.06
CA TYR A 424 -6.76 -4.57 30.64
C TYR A 424 -6.88 -4.36 29.11
N ASN A 425 -6.37 -5.29 28.29
CA ASN A 425 -6.39 -5.25 26.81
C ASN A 425 -7.32 -6.31 26.18
N THR A 426 -8.38 -6.70 26.88
CA THR A 426 -9.38 -7.61 26.31
C THR A 426 -10.10 -7.00 25.10
N ARG A 427 -10.36 -7.84 24.10
CA ARG A 427 -11.17 -7.49 22.93
C ARG A 427 -12.68 -7.54 23.19
N MET A 428 -13.11 -8.13 24.31
CA MET A 428 -14.53 -8.08 24.71
C MET A 428 -14.83 -6.63 25.15
N PRO A 429 -15.68 -5.89 24.42
CA PRO A 429 -15.92 -4.49 24.75
C PRO A 429 -16.82 -4.36 25.98
N ALA A 430 -16.72 -3.23 26.68
CA ALA A 430 -17.57 -2.95 27.82
C ALA A 430 -18.97 -2.49 27.36
N ILE A 431 -19.98 -3.25 27.79
CA ILE A 431 -21.40 -2.95 27.54
C ILE A 431 -22.00 -2.21 28.74
N PHE A 432 -21.57 -2.54 29.95
CA PHE A 432 -22.05 -1.98 31.20
C PHE A 432 -21.04 -1.01 31.80
N GLU A 433 -21.43 -0.31 32.87
CA GLU A 433 -20.60 0.69 33.56
C GLU A 433 -20.13 1.82 32.61
N GLN A 434 -20.98 2.19 31.65
CA GLN A 434 -20.69 3.27 30.69
C GLN A 434 -21.25 4.62 31.19
N PRO A 435 -20.73 5.76 30.71
CA PRO A 435 -21.13 7.08 31.19
C PRO A 435 -22.62 7.40 31.10
N ASN A 436 -23.36 6.81 30.15
CA ASN A 436 -24.82 7.00 30.04
C ASN A 436 -25.64 6.05 30.94
N GLN A 437 -24.99 5.27 31.80
CA GLN A 437 -25.60 4.26 32.67
C GLN A 437 -25.34 4.50 34.17
N GLU A 438 -24.77 5.65 34.55
CA GLU A 438 -24.31 5.93 35.92
C GLU A 438 -25.45 6.18 36.92
N SER A 439 -26.70 6.34 36.48
CA SER A 439 -27.82 6.53 37.41
C SER A 439 -28.10 5.26 38.21
N ASP A 440 -28.52 5.42 39.47
CA ASP A 440 -28.84 4.29 40.36
C ASP A 440 -29.89 3.36 39.74
N GLU A 441 -30.90 3.93 39.07
CA GLU A 441 -31.96 3.17 38.40
C GLU A 441 -31.39 2.30 37.25
N VAL A 442 -30.60 2.91 36.36
CA VAL A 442 -30.03 2.19 35.21
C VAL A 442 -29.01 1.15 35.68
N THR A 443 -28.24 1.46 36.71
CA THR A 443 -27.32 0.51 37.34
C THR A 443 -28.08 -0.70 37.90
N ALA A 444 -29.22 -0.49 38.56
CA ALA A 444 -30.05 -1.57 39.05
C ALA A 444 -30.61 -2.44 37.92
N TYR A 445 -31.08 -1.83 36.81
CA TYR A 445 -31.49 -2.59 35.62
C TYR A 445 -30.33 -3.38 35.01
N ASN A 446 -29.15 -2.77 34.85
CA ASN A 446 -27.97 -3.45 34.31
C ASN A 446 -27.60 -4.69 35.13
N ASN A 447 -27.68 -4.62 36.46
CA ASN A 447 -27.42 -5.77 37.32
C ASN A 447 -28.39 -6.92 37.03
N VAL A 448 -29.68 -6.63 36.84
CA VAL A 448 -30.67 -7.65 36.42
C VAL A 448 -30.36 -8.18 35.02
N GLU A 449 -29.97 -7.32 34.07
CA GLU A 449 -29.61 -7.73 32.71
C GLU A 449 -28.39 -8.67 32.70
N ILE A 450 -27.35 -8.38 33.48
CA ILE A 450 -26.16 -9.24 33.64
C ILE A 450 -26.55 -10.61 34.21
N ALA A 451 -27.40 -10.64 35.24
CA ALA A 451 -27.91 -11.88 35.81
C ALA A 451 -28.75 -12.66 34.78
N GLY A 452 -29.63 -11.99 34.04
CA GLY A 452 -30.44 -12.60 32.99
C GLY A 452 -29.60 -13.16 31.84
N ILE A 453 -28.59 -12.43 31.36
CA ILE A 453 -27.65 -12.90 30.33
C ILE A 453 -26.92 -14.15 30.82
N THR A 454 -26.42 -14.13 32.05
CA THR A 454 -25.73 -15.27 32.67
C THR A 454 -26.65 -16.49 32.74
N GLU A 455 -27.85 -16.32 33.30
CA GLU A 455 -28.86 -17.39 33.36
C GLU A 455 -29.17 -17.95 31.97
N TYR A 456 -29.42 -17.11 30.97
CA TYR A 456 -29.74 -17.56 29.61
C TYR A 456 -28.64 -18.41 28.97
N LEU A 457 -27.37 -18.07 29.23
CA LEU A 457 -26.23 -18.78 28.67
C LEU A 457 -26.06 -20.20 29.26
N PHE A 458 -26.51 -20.41 30.51
CA PHE A 458 -26.40 -21.68 31.24
C PHE A 458 -27.72 -22.47 31.29
N SER A 459 -28.86 -21.84 31.04
CA SER A 459 -30.17 -22.47 31.15
C SER A 459 -30.30 -23.70 30.25
N GLY A 460 -30.79 -24.80 30.82
CA GLY A 460 -30.97 -26.07 30.12
C GLY A 460 -29.66 -26.84 29.83
N LYS A 461 -28.53 -26.44 30.43
CA LYS A 461 -27.23 -27.12 30.28
C LYS A 461 -26.77 -27.73 31.60
N ASP A 462 -26.18 -28.92 31.53
CA ASP A 462 -25.59 -29.58 32.71
C ASP A 462 -24.29 -28.87 33.12
N LYS A 463 -24.09 -28.67 34.43
CA LYS A 463 -22.82 -28.13 34.95
C LYS A 463 -21.72 -29.19 34.77
N MET A 464 -20.75 -28.89 33.91
CA MET A 464 -19.60 -29.76 33.63
C MET A 464 -18.32 -29.04 34.08
N GLU A 465 -18.14 -28.89 35.38
CA GLU A 465 -16.91 -28.30 35.93
C GLU A 465 -15.74 -29.27 35.72
N GLY A 466 -14.78 -28.86 34.89
CA GLY A 466 -13.56 -29.65 34.67
C GLY A 466 -12.68 -29.74 35.92
N SER A 467 -11.92 -30.83 36.02
CA SER A 467 -11.10 -31.17 37.18
C SER A 467 -9.76 -30.43 37.21
N ASN A 468 -9.38 -29.90 38.37
CA ASN A 468 -8.03 -29.41 38.67
C ASN A 468 -7.09 -30.51 39.19
N SER A 469 -7.30 -31.75 38.73
CA SER A 469 -6.50 -32.91 39.13
C SER A 469 -5.07 -32.82 38.62
N LYS A 470 -4.12 -33.34 39.43
CA LYS A 470 -2.70 -33.49 39.03
C LYS A 470 -2.50 -34.32 37.76
N ARG A 471 -3.50 -35.08 37.29
CA ARG A 471 -3.37 -35.85 36.02
C ARG A 471 -3.16 -34.96 34.79
N PHE A 472 -3.59 -33.70 34.88
CA PHE A 472 -3.55 -32.70 33.81
C PHE A 472 -2.45 -31.65 33.99
N LEU A 473 -1.66 -31.77 35.05
CA LEU A 473 -0.62 -30.80 35.41
C LEU A 473 0.74 -31.50 35.37
N GLY A 474 1.69 -30.84 34.70
CA GLY A 474 3.08 -31.28 34.57
C GLY A 474 4.04 -30.35 35.31
N ASP A 475 5.23 -30.15 34.74
CA ASP A 475 6.25 -29.25 35.27
C ASP A 475 6.08 -27.82 34.70
N PRO A 476 5.81 -26.80 35.54
CA PRO A 476 5.67 -25.43 35.08
C PRO A 476 6.95 -24.81 34.51
N ILE A 477 8.14 -25.21 34.98
CA ILE A 477 9.42 -24.67 34.46
C ILE A 477 9.63 -25.16 33.04
N ASN A 478 9.38 -26.45 32.79
CA ASN A 478 9.41 -26.99 31.43
C ASN A 478 8.27 -26.40 30.56
N GLY A 479 7.10 -26.13 31.17
CA GLY A 479 5.98 -25.48 30.52
C GLY A 479 6.32 -24.10 29.96
N GLU A 480 7.06 -23.29 30.73
CA GLU A 480 7.57 -21.99 30.29
C GLU A 480 8.53 -22.11 29.11
N LYS A 481 9.52 -23.01 29.20
CA LYS A 481 10.47 -23.27 28.11
C LYS A 481 9.74 -23.68 26.82
N LEU A 482 8.78 -24.59 26.94
CA LEU A 482 7.96 -25.03 25.82
C LEU A 482 7.10 -23.89 25.26
N PHE A 483 6.47 -23.07 26.11
CA PHE A 483 5.67 -21.93 25.67
C PHE A 483 6.46 -20.98 24.77
N ASN A 484 7.72 -20.72 25.12
CA ASN A 484 8.61 -19.85 24.35
C ASN A 484 9.11 -20.50 23.05
N ALA A 485 9.26 -21.83 23.01
CA ALA A 485 9.88 -22.52 21.88
C ALA A 485 8.90 -23.09 20.84
N VAL A 486 7.71 -23.56 21.24
CA VAL A 486 6.80 -24.28 20.33
C VAL A 486 5.98 -23.35 19.42
N GLY A 487 6.01 -22.04 19.66
CA GLY A 487 5.38 -21.01 18.83
C GLY A 487 4.17 -20.30 19.44
N CYS A 488 3.86 -20.49 20.72
CA CYS A 488 2.73 -19.81 21.39
C CYS A 488 2.84 -18.28 21.29
N MET A 489 4.05 -17.73 21.40
CA MET A 489 4.34 -16.29 21.33
C MET A 489 4.14 -15.67 19.94
N GLY A 490 3.92 -16.48 18.89
CA GLY A 490 3.58 -15.96 17.57
C GLY A 490 2.18 -15.31 17.52
N CYS A 491 1.32 -15.65 18.49
CA CYS A 491 -0.04 -15.13 18.60
C CYS A 491 -0.37 -14.58 20.01
N HIS A 492 0.23 -15.12 21.07
CA HIS A 492 -0.10 -14.79 22.44
C HIS A 492 0.95 -13.91 23.11
N VAL A 493 0.49 -12.98 23.95
CA VAL A 493 1.31 -12.26 24.92
C VAL A 493 0.90 -12.68 26.34
N SER A 494 1.80 -12.53 27.31
CA SER A 494 1.56 -12.83 28.73
C SER A 494 2.11 -11.71 29.63
N GLU A 495 1.89 -10.45 29.23
CA GLU A 495 2.33 -9.25 29.96
C GLU A 495 1.22 -8.75 30.88
N SER A 496 1.50 -8.64 32.18
CA SER A 496 0.57 -8.08 33.18
C SER A 496 0.52 -6.57 33.14
N GLU A 497 1.65 -5.92 32.84
CA GLU A 497 1.76 -4.46 32.78
C GLU A 497 1.41 -3.95 31.38
N PRO A 498 0.45 -3.01 31.25
CA PRO A 498 0.06 -2.46 29.95
C PRO A 498 1.21 -1.87 29.14
N GLU A 499 2.16 -1.21 29.81
CA GLU A 499 3.32 -0.56 29.18
C GLU A 499 4.30 -1.57 28.55
N SER A 500 4.32 -2.81 29.04
CA SER A 500 5.17 -3.88 28.51
C SER A 500 4.54 -4.64 27.34
N ALA A 501 3.23 -4.46 27.11
CA ALA A 501 2.56 -5.12 26.00
C ALA A 501 2.76 -4.38 24.66
N PRO A 502 2.69 -5.10 23.52
CA PRO A 502 2.83 -4.48 22.20
C PRO A 502 1.82 -3.35 21.99
N HIS A 503 2.33 -2.14 21.72
CA HIS A 503 1.51 -0.99 21.37
C HIS A 503 0.97 -1.11 19.93
N ILE A 504 -0.34 -1.08 19.76
CA ILE A 504 -1.00 -1.37 18.46
C ILE A 504 -1.04 -0.10 17.58
N ASN A 505 0.11 0.24 17.00
CA ASN A 505 0.26 1.38 16.08
C ASN A 505 0.51 0.98 14.63
N ASN A 506 0.76 -0.30 14.36
CA ASN A 506 1.02 -0.85 13.04
C ASN A 506 0.61 -2.33 12.96
N TYR A 507 0.60 -2.88 11.74
CA TYR A 507 0.23 -4.28 11.50
C TYR A 507 1.21 -5.28 12.17
N LYS A 508 2.51 -4.96 12.22
CA LYS A 508 3.52 -5.80 12.87
C LYS A 508 3.17 -6.07 14.34
N ASN A 509 2.85 -5.04 15.11
CA ASN A 509 2.47 -5.20 16.52
C ASN A 509 1.11 -5.88 16.69
N LEU A 510 0.19 -5.67 15.75
CA LEU A 510 -1.12 -6.34 15.75
C LEU A 510 -1.00 -7.87 15.65
N THR A 511 -0.04 -8.38 14.88
CA THR A 511 0.17 -9.85 14.76
C THR A 511 0.59 -10.50 16.08
N LYS A 512 1.33 -9.79 16.94
CA LYS A 512 1.78 -10.28 18.26
C LYS A 512 0.61 -10.51 19.24
N VAL A 513 -0.49 -9.77 19.06
CA VAL A 513 -1.67 -9.83 19.93
C VAL A 513 -2.86 -10.52 19.25
N HIS A 514 -2.62 -11.37 18.25
CA HIS A 514 -3.69 -12.05 17.52
C HIS A 514 -4.55 -12.94 18.44
N GLY A 515 -3.88 -13.71 19.28
CA GLY A 515 -4.47 -14.44 20.39
C GLY A 515 -4.68 -13.53 21.60
N PRO A 516 -5.60 -13.89 22.52
CA PRO A 516 -5.81 -13.11 23.73
C PRO A 516 -4.54 -13.10 24.60
N ASN A 517 -4.35 -12.00 25.32
CA ASN A 517 -3.42 -11.95 26.46
C ASN A 517 -3.79 -13.07 27.45
N LEU A 518 -2.79 -13.82 27.91
CA LEU A 518 -2.94 -15.00 28.76
C LEU A 518 -2.89 -14.69 30.26
N VAL A 519 -2.69 -13.44 30.66
CA VAL A 519 -2.76 -13.02 32.08
C VAL A 519 -4.09 -13.46 32.72
N GLY A 520 -4.01 -13.92 33.97
CA GLY A 520 -5.13 -14.40 34.77
C GLY A 520 -5.78 -15.69 34.26
N LEU A 521 -5.18 -16.43 33.31
CA LEU A 521 -5.81 -17.64 32.75
C LEU A 521 -6.17 -18.68 33.83
N GLY A 522 -5.35 -18.80 34.89
CA GLY A 522 -5.59 -19.67 36.04
C GLY A 522 -6.87 -19.39 36.82
N SER A 523 -7.43 -18.20 36.67
CA SER A 523 -8.70 -17.76 37.27
C SER A 523 -9.92 -17.98 36.35
N LYS A 524 -9.70 -18.45 35.11
CA LYS A 524 -10.76 -18.59 34.09
C LYS A 524 -11.12 -20.02 33.74
N VAL A 525 -10.15 -20.94 33.75
CA VAL A 525 -10.34 -22.30 33.24
C VAL A 525 -9.77 -23.33 34.21
N SER A 526 -10.29 -24.55 34.16
CA SER A 526 -9.74 -25.69 34.89
C SER A 526 -8.55 -26.34 34.17
N ALA A 527 -7.78 -27.15 34.89
CA ALA A 527 -6.66 -27.92 34.33
C ALA A 527 -7.11 -28.92 33.26
N GLU A 528 -8.23 -29.62 33.48
CA GLU A 528 -8.83 -30.50 32.50
C GLU A 528 -9.15 -29.77 31.19
N TRP A 529 -9.87 -28.63 31.28
CA TRP A 529 -10.27 -27.88 30.10
C TRP A 529 -9.07 -27.34 29.34
N LEU A 530 -8.08 -26.77 30.03
CA LEU A 530 -6.90 -26.21 29.37
C LEU A 530 -6.06 -27.29 28.69
N TYR A 531 -5.86 -28.44 29.35
CA TYR A 531 -5.15 -29.56 28.77
C TYR A 531 -5.86 -30.07 27.50
N GLU A 532 -7.18 -30.28 27.55
CA GLU A 532 -7.96 -30.74 26.39
C GLU A 532 -7.94 -29.73 25.25
N TRP A 533 -8.04 -28.43 25.56
CA TRP A 533 -7.94 -27.35 24.59
C TRP A 533 -6.56 -27.28 23.91
N LEU A 534 -5.47 -27.52 24.65
CA LEU A 534 -4.12 -27.56 24.08
C LEU A 534 -3.88 -28.80 23.19
N MET A 535 -4.55 -29.92 23.50
CA MET A 535 -4.45 -31.16 22.71
C MET A 535 -5.26 -31.08 21.41
N ASP A 536 -6.49 -30.56 21.46
CA ASP A 536 -7.36 -30.42 20.30
C ASP A 536 -8.36 -29.25 20.48
N PRO A 537 -7.98 -28.02 20.10
CA PRO A 537 -8.86 -26.87 20.25
C PRO A 537 -10.10 -26.95 19.34
N GLN A 538 -10.00 -27.63 18.19
CA GLN A 538 -11.11 -27.83 17.25
C GLN A 538 -12.20 -28.74 17.81
N ALA A 539 -11.87 -29.68 18.72
CA ALA A 539 -12.87 -30.50 19.42
C ALA A 539 -13.83 -29.69 20.29
N TYR A 540 -13.37 -28.58 20.88
CA TYR A 540 -14.23 -27.66 21.61
C TYR A 540 -14.92 -26.66 20.67
N MET A 541 -14.17 -26.06 19.74
CA MET A 541 -14.64 -25.02 18.82
C MET A 541 -14.11 -25.28 17.41
N PRO A 542 -14.91 -25.88 16.51
CA PRO A 542 -14.47 -26.26 15.16
C PRO A 542 -13.96 -25.09 14.31
N ASP A 543 -14.47 -23.88 14.52
CA ASP A 543 -14.14 -22.64 13.81
C ASP A 543 -13.07 -21.79 14.52
N THR A 544 -12.40 -22.32 15.55
CA THR A 544 -11.38 -21.60 16.30
C THR A 544 -10.20 -21.16 15.43
N LYS A 545 -9.66 -19.98 15.70
CA LYS A 545 -8.41 -19.50 15.08
C LYS A 545 -7.16 -20.13 15.69
N MET A 546 -7.25 -20.69 16.89
CA MET A 546 -6.13 -21.37 17.52
C MET A 546 -5.86 -22.70 16.81
N PRO A 547 -4.70 -22.88 16.16
CA PRO A 547 -4.43 -24.11 15.45
C PRO A 547 -4.01 -25.21 16.43
N ASN A 548 -3.98 -26.46 15.97
CA ASN A 548 -3.43 -27.55 16.74
C ASN A 548 -1.90 -27.51 16.68
N LEU A 549 -1.25 -27.21 17.81
CA LEU A 549 0.22 -27.10 17.91
C LEU A 549 0.94 -28.46 17.89
N ARG A 550 0.20 -29.58 17.79
CA ARG A 550 0.72 -30.96 17.74
C ARG A 550 1.64 -31.26 18.92
N LEU A 551 1.13 -30.93 20.11
CA LEU A 551 1.79 -31.15 21.39
C LEU A 551 1.67 -32.62 21.79
N GLU A 552 2.75 -33.16 22.35
CA GLU A 552 2.70 -34.46 23.01
C GLU A 552 1.96 -34.32 24.36
N PRO A 553 1.31 -35.39 24.87
CA PRO A 553 0.52 -35.31 26.11
C PRO A 553 1.28 -34.73 27.32
N GLN A 554 2.58 -34.99 27.46
CA GLN A 554 3.36 -34.42 28.55
C GLN A 554 3.62 -32.92 28.35
N GLN A 555 3.90 -32.49 27.11
CA GLN A 555 4.10 -31.08 26.77
C GLN A 555 2.86 -30.25 27.09
N ALA A 556 1.67 -30.77 26.76
CA ALA A 556 0.40 -30.10 27.08
C ALA A 556 0.20 -29.95 28.59
N LYS A 557 0.59 -30.95 29.40
CA LYS A 557 0.50 -30.88 30.88
C LYS A 557 1.46 -29.86 31.47
N ASP A 558 2.69 -29.80 30.97
CA ASP A 558 3.71 -28.86 31.42
C ASP A 558 3.26 -27.41 31.13
N ILE A 559 2.82 -27.14 29.90
CA ILE A 559 2.26 -25.82 29.51
C ILE A 559 1.02 -25.48 30.34
N SER A 560 0.15 -26.46 30.60
CA SER A 560 -1.04 -26.25 31.44
C SER A 560 -0.65 -25.85 32.86
N ALA A 561 0.38 -26.49 33.44
CA ALA A 561 0.88 -26.15 34.76
C ALA A 561 1.46 -24.74 34.83
N TYR A 562 2.21 -24.32 33.81
CA TYR A 562 2.75 -22.96 33.70
C TYR A 562 1.64 -21.92 33.62
N LEU A 563 0.72 -22.04 32.65
CA LEU A 563 -0.29 -21.01 32.40
C LEU A 563 -1.32 -20.87 33.54
N LEU A 564 -1.60 -21.94 34.29
CA LEU A 564 -2.54 -21.90 35.41
C LEU A 564 -1.98 -21.29 36.68
N GLN A 565 -0.65 -21.07 36.77
CA GLN A 565 -0.06 -20.32 37.87
C GLN A 565 -0.41 -18.83 37.81
N ASN A 566 -0.70 -18.31 36.60
CA ASN A 566 -1.05 -16.92 36.40
C ASN A 566 -2.54 -16.70 36.74
N LYS A 567 -2.80 -16.23 37.96
CA LYS A 567 -4.14 -15.93 38.49
C LYS A 567 -4.36 -14.43 38.66
N ASN A 568 -5.61 -14.01 38.59
CA ASN A 568 -6.05 -12.65 38.91
C ASN A 568 -6.86 -12.69 40.21
N GLU A 569 -6.16 -12.70 41.34
CA GLU A 569 -6.79 -12.76 42.68
C GLU A 569 -7.72 -11.55 42.91
N SER A 570 -7.40 -10.36 42.38
CA SER A 570 -8.29 -9.18 42.51
C SER A 570 -9.64 -9.35 41.83
N PHE A 571 -9.70 -10.13 40.74
CA PHE A 571 -10.95 -10.48 40.07
C PHE A 571 -11.66 -11.63 40.78
N ASP A 572 -10.92 -12.62 41.27
CA ASP A 572 -11.47 -13.78 41.98
C ASP A 572 -12.14 -13.37 43.29
N ASP A 573 -11.53 -12.43 44.02
CA ASP A 573 -12.01 -11.88 45.29
C ASP A 573 -13.21 -10.93 45.15
N LEU A 574 -13.66 -10.63 43.92
CA LEU A 574 -14.90 -9.87 43.73
C LEU A 574 -16.09 -10.62 44.32
N PRO A 575 -17.03 -9.92 44.96
CA PRO A 575 -18.24 -10.56 45.44
C PRO A 575 -19.05 -11.12 44.27
N ASP A 576 -19.81 -12.18 44.55
CA ASP A 576 -20.80 -12.72 43.62
C ASP A 576 -21.75 -11.60 43.16
N HIS A 577 -22.17 -11.69 41.90
CA HIS A 577 -23.03 -10.67 41.30
C HIS A 577 -24.41 -10.64 41.96
N ASP A 578 -24.80 -9.47 42.48
CA ASP A 578 -26.07 -9.25 43.18
C ASP A 578 -27.02 -8.36 42.37
N TYR A 579 -28.32 -8.58 42.54
CA TYR A 579 -29.39 -7.82 41.89
C TYR A 579 -30.70 -7.86 42.68
N ASP A 580 -31.52 -6.82 42.54
CA ASP A 580 -32.82 -6.74 43.23
C ASP A 580 -33.92 -7.46 42.44
N ILE A 581 -34.63 -8.38 43.11
CA ILE A 581 -35.77 -9.13 42.57
C ILE A 581 -36.94 -8.20 42.19
N ALA A 582 -37.16 -7.12 42.93
CA ALA A 582 -38.20 -6.14 42.60
C ALA A 582 -37.92 -5.46 41.25
N VAL A 583 -36.64 -5.17 40.98
CA VAL A 583 -36.19 -4.59 39.71
C VAL A 583 -36.32 -5.60 38.57
N LEU A 584 -36.11 -6.90 38.82
CA LEU A 584 -36.38 -7.96 37.83
C LEU A 584 -37.85 -7.98 37.40
N ASP A 585 -38.77 -7.87 38.37
CA ASP A 585 -40.20 -7.84 38.09
C ASP A 585 -40.59 -6.60 37.28
N GLU A 586 -40.08 -5.44 37.67
CA GLU A 586 -40.29 -4.18 36.96
C GLU A 586 -39.75 -4.22 35.53
N LEU A 587 -38.49 -4.62 35.35
CA LEU A 587 -37.84 -4.68 34.05
C LEU A 587 -38.53 -5.69 33.11
N THR A 588 -39.02 -6.80 33.65
CA THR A 588 -39.80 -7.79 32.87
C THR A 588 -41.09 -7.15 32.31
N VAL A 589 -41.81 -6.39 33.14
CA VAL A 589 -43.00 -5.66 32.70
C VAL A 589 -42.65 -4.58 31.68
N ASN A 590 -41.58 -3.81 31.91
CA ASN A 590 -41.11 -2.76 31.00
C ASN A 590 -40.78 -3.30 29.61
N TRP A 591 -40.07 -4.44 29.53
CA TRP A 591 -39.81 -5.12 28.26
C TRP A 591 -41.09 -5.60 27.56
N LEU A 592 -42.02 -6.21 28.30
CA LEU A 592 -43.29 -6.67 27.74
C LEU A 592 -44.16 -5.51 27.24
N LYS A 593 -44.10 -4.34 27.88
CA LYS A 593 -44.82 -3.12 27.48
C LYS A 593 -44.38 -2.57 26.12
N LYS A 594 -43.13 -2.81 25.66
CA LYS A 594 -42.68 -2.35 24.33
C LYS A 594 -43.51 -2.91 23.17
N SER A 595 -44.14 -4.06 23.33
CA SER A 595 -44.93 -4.70 22.26
C SER A 595 -46.33 -5.14 22.69
N ASN A 596 -46.75 -4.85 23.92
CA ASN A 596 -48.05 -5.27 24.45
C ASN A 596 -48.69 -4.16 25.30
N PRO A 597 -50.03 -4.09 25.38
CA PRO A 597 -50.70 -3.24 26.34
C PRO A 597 -50.28 -3.57 27.78
N GLU A 598 -50.15 -2.54 28.62
CA GLU A 598 -49.64 -2.66 30.00
C GLU A 598 -50.36 -3.74 30.83
N LYS A 599 -51.70 -3.80 30.78
CA LYS A 599 -52.47 -4.83 31.50
C LYS A 599 -52.07 -6.25 31.11
N PHE A 600 -51.75 -6.49 29.84
CA PHE A 600 -51.30 -7.80 29.37
C PHE A 600 -49.87 -8.07 29.80
N ALA A 601 -48.99 -7.07 29.72
CA ALA A 601 -47.61 -7.18 30.16
C ALA A 601 -47.51 -7.60 31.64
N VAL A 602 -48.25 -6.91 32.52
CA VAL A 602 -48.31 -7.24 33.96
C VAL A 602 -48.84 -8.66 34.18
N ALA A 603 -49.99 -9.01 33.60
CA ALA A 603 -50.59 -10.33 33.79
C ALA A 603 -49.74 -11.49 33.22
N LYS A 604 -48.89 -11.21 32.23
CA LYS A 604 -47.94 -12.20 31.71
C LYS A 604 -46.72 -12.34 32.62
N ALA A 605 -46.15 -11.22 33.08
CA ALA A 605 -45.03 -11.23 34.02
C ALA A 605 -45.37 -11.94 35.34
N GLU A 606 -46.57 -11.75 35.88
CA GLU A 606 -47.06 -12.43 37.09
C GLU A 606 -47.12 -13.97 36.97
N LYS A 607 -47.24 -14.50 35.75
CA LYS A 607 -47.29 -15.95 35.50
C LYS A 607 -45.90 -16.58 35.35
N MET A 608 -44.86 -15.77 35.20
CA MET A 608 -43.49 -16.24 35.04
C MET A 608 -42.86 -16.44 36.42
N ASN A 609 -42.21 -17.59 36.62
CA ASN A 609 -41.38 -17.81 37.80
C ASN A 609 -40.05 -17.02 37.68
N HIS A 610 -39.22 -17.06 38.73
CA HIS A 610 -37.97 -16.31 38.78
C HIS A 610 -37.01 -16.64 37.62
N GLU A 611 -36.74 -17.94 37.40
CA GLU A 611 -35.86 -18.43 36.33
C GLU A 611 -36.39 -18.05 34.93
N GLN A 612 -37.71 -18.14 34.72
CA GLN A 612 -38.35 -17.72 33.48
C GLN A 612 -38.22 -16.22 33.23
N LYS A 613 -38.28 -15.39 34.27
CA LYS A 613 -38.06 -13.94 34.17
C LYS A 613 -36.62 -13.64 33.81
N LEU A 614 -35.64 -14.24 34.49
CA LEU A 614 -34.23 -14.08 34.17
C LEU A 614 -33.91 -14.52 32.74
N ASN A 615 -34.35 -15.71 32.33
CA ASN A 615 -34.17 -16.20 30.96
C ASN A 615 -34.80 -15.27 29.92
N PHE A 616 -36.00 -14.74 30.19
CA PHE A 616 -36.64 -13.76 29.31
C PHE A 616 -35.85 -12.46 29.22
N ILE A 617 -35.39 -11.92 30.35
CA ILE A 617 -34.54 -10.72 30.36
C ILE A 617 -33.24 -10.99 29.63
N GLY A 618 -32.55 -12.11 29.88
CA GLY A 618 -31.33 -12.51 29.19
C GLY A 618 -31.49 -12.55 27.67
N GLU A 619 -32.54 -13.21 27.17
CA GLU A 619 -32.88 -13.24 25.75
C GLU A 619 -33.08 -11.82 25.18
N LYS A 620 -33.77 -10.94 25.92
CA LYS A 620 -34.00 -9.56 25.49
C LYS A 620 -32.74 -8.70 25.54
N SER A 621 -31.91 -8.84 26.56
CA SER A 621 -30.66 -8.08 26.70
C SER A 621 -29.62 -8.53 25.66
N ILE A 622 -29.46 -9.84 25.42
CA ILE A 622 -28.61 -10.36 24.32
C ILE A 622 -29.05 -9.79 22.98
N ARG A 623 -30.36 -9.73 22.73
CA ARG A 623 -30.91 -9.13 21.51
C ARG A 623 -30.68 -7.62 21.46
N HIS A 624 -30.86 -6.94 22.58
CA HIS A 624 -30.76 -5.50 22.69
C HIS A 624 -29.33 -5.03 22.41
N TYR A 625 -28.35 -5.60 23.11
CA TYR A 625 -26.93 -5.27 22.98
C TYR A 625 -26.25 -5.96 21.79
N GLY A 626 -26.91 -6.91 21.13
CA GLY A 626 -26.42 -7.52 19.90
C GLY A 626 -25.22 -8.45 20.12
N CYS A 627 -25.15 -9.17 21.25
CA CYS A 627 -24.02 -10.04 21.58
C CYS A 627 -23.79 -11.11 20.49
N PHE A 628 -24.84 -11.52 19.80
CA PHE A 628 -24.80 -12.45 18.66
C PHE A 628 -24.06 -11.90 17.43
N GLY A 629 -23.80 -10.58 17.35
CA GLY A 629 -22.98 -9.99 16.30
C GLY A 629 -21.55 -10.55 16.33
N CYS A 630 -21.01 -10.73 17.55
CA CYS A 630 -19.68 -11.29 17.77
C CYS A 630 -19.68 -12.75 18.22
N HIS A 631 -20.75 -13.26 18.84
CA HIS A 631 -20.79 -14.61 19.41
C HIS A 631 -21.79 -15.54 18.71
N ASN A 632 -21.49 -16.83 18.68
CA ASN A 632 -22.49 -17.87 18.40
C ASN A 632 -23.25 -18.19 19.69
N ILE A 633 -24.57 -17.98 19.70
CA ILE A 633 -25.45 -18.14 20.87
C ILE A 633 -26.70 -18.91 20.44
N ASP A 634 -27.15 -19.86 21.27
CA ASP A 634 -28.37 -20.64 21.02
C ASP A 634 -29.59 -19.73 20.83
N GLY A 635 -30.37 -19.96 19.76
CA GLY A 635 -31.56 -19.16 19.44
C GLY A 635 -31.30 -17.84 18.68
N PHE A 636 -30.05 -17.53 18.35
CA PHE A 636 -29.66 -16.30 17.64
C PHE A 636 -28.92 -16.52 16.32
N ASP A 637 -28.86 -17.76 15.81
CA ASP A 637 -28.13 -18.09 14.58
C ASP A 637 -28.58 -17.25 13.36
N ASP A 638 -29.88 -16.93 13.26
CA ASP A 638 -30.46 -16.13 12.16
C ASP A 638 -30.65 -14.63 12.50
N ALA A 639 -30.07 -14.17 13.61
CA ALA A 639 -30.27 -12.80 14.06
C ALA A 639 -29.53 -11.78 13.16
N LYS A 640 -30.24 -10.72 12.77
CA LYS A 640 -29.69 -9.66 11.91
C LYS A 640 -28.85 -8.65 12.70
N PRO A 641 -27.84 -8.02 12.07
CA PRO A 641 -27.04 -6.97 12.70
C PRO A 641 -27.92 -5.85 13.29
N ILE A 642 -27.50 -5.30 14.43
CA ILE A 642 -28.27 -4.29 15.19
C ILE A 642 -27.80 -2.85 15.00
N GLY A 643 -26.57 -2.68 14.49
CA GLY A 643 -25.92 -1.40 14.27
C GLY A 643 -26.40 -0.75 12.98
N VAL A 644 -26.12 0.54 12.85
CA VAL A 644 -26.35 1.26 11.59
C VAL A 644 -25.51 0.64 10.48
N GLU A 645 -26.03 0.62 9.26
CA GLU A 645 -25.25 0.26 8.09
C GLU A 645 -24.14 1.29 7.87
N ILE A 646 -22.92 0.83 7.58
CA ILE A 646 -21.73 1.68 7.39
C ILE A 646 -21.11 1.56 5.99
N THR A 647 -21.81 0.93 5.04
CA THR A 647 -21.34 0.73 3.66
C THR A 647 -20.86 2.02 2.98
N GLU A 648 -21.52 3.15 3.27
CA GLU A 648 -21.23 4.48 2.71
C GLU A 648 -21.12 5.57 3.79
N GLU A 649 -20.78 5.21 5.04
CA GLU A 649 -20.77 6.16 6.17
C GLU A 649 -19.80 7.34 5.96
N GLY A 650 -18.68 7.12 5.26
CA GLY A 650 -17.71 8.16 4.91
C GLY A 650 -18.25 9.25 3.98
N SER A 651 -19.29 8.94 3.18
CA SER A 651 -19.97 9.92 2.29
C SER A 651 -21.20 10.56 2.92
N LYS A 652 -21.54 10.19 4.15
CA LYS A 652 -22.72 10.73 4.83
C LYS A 652 -22.52 12.22 5.11
N PRO A 653 -23.43 13.11 4.66
CA PRO A 653 -23.34 14.53 4.96
C PRO A 653 -23.30 14.78 6.47
N VAL A 654 -22.42 15.67 6.93
CA VAL A 654 -22.24 16.00 8.36
C VAL A 654 -23.57 16.30 9.06
N GLY A 655 -24.47 17.04 8.40
CA GLY A 655 -25.79 17.38 8.96
C GLY A 655 -26.75 16.20 9.16
N LYS A 656 -26.39 14.97 8.75
CA LYS A 656 -27.14 13.74 9.03
C LYS A 656 -26.59 12.97 10.24
N PHE A 657 -25.49 13.41 10.84
CA PHE A 657 -25.00 12.87 12.10
C PHE A 657 -25.70 13.54 13.27
N ASP A 658 -26.13 12.75 14.24
CA ASP A 658 -26.67 13.26 15.50
C ASP A 658 -25.50 13.52 16.45
N PHE A 659 -25.22 14.80 16.71
CA PHE A 659 -24.25 15.27 17.71
C PHE A 659 -24.87 15.37 19.12
N GLY A 660 -26.13 14.98 19.28
CA GLY A 660 -26.85 15.06 20.55
C GLY A 660 -26.90 16.50 21.08
N LEU A 661 -26.55 16.67 22.36
CA LEU A 661 -26.40 17.97 23.01
C LEU A 661 -24.94 18.41 23.14
N TYR A 662 -24.03 17.69 22.46
CA TYR A 662 -22.59 17.89 22.58
C TYR A 662 -22.08 18.64 21.34
N HIS A 663 -21.97 19.96 21.45
CA HIS A 663 -21.63 20.88 20.35
C HIS A 663 -20.25 21.54 20.48
N ASP A 664 -19.48 21.19 21.52
CA ASP A 664 -18.14 21.73 21.76
C ASP A 664 -17.05 21.00 20.95
N ILE A 665 -17.44 20.17 19.98
CA ILE A 665 -16.55 19.43 19.07
C ILE A 665 -16.66 19.94 17.65
N ASP A 666 -15.62 19.68 16.85
CA ASP A 666 -15.66 20.00 15.44
C ASP A 666 -16.79 19.23 14.72
N HIS A 667 -17.62 19.96 13.99
CA HIS A 667 -18.73 19.38 13.24
C HIS A 667 -18.23 18.89 11.88
N SER A 668 -17.51 17.77 11.90
CA SER A 668 -17.01 17.06 10.72
C SER A 668 -17.26 15.55 10.83
N VAL A 669 -17.18 14.84 9.69
CA VAL A 669 -17.46 13.39 9.64
C VAL A 669 -16.43 12.62 10.47
N HIS A 670 -15.14 12.91 10.29
CA HIS A 670 -14.06 12.23 11.00
C HIS A 670 -14.11 12.52 12.51
N ALA A 671 -14.33 13.77 12.92
CA ALA A 671 -14.47 14.11 14.34
C ALA A 671 -15.66 13.38 15.00
N TRP A 672 -16.79 13.23 14.29
CA TRP A 672 -17.92 12.47 14.80
C TRP A 672 -17.57 11.00 15.02
N ILE A 673 -16.89 10.37 14.04
CA ILE A 673 -16.46 8.96 14.09
C ILE A 673 -15.43 8.74 15.20
N GLU A 674 -14.40 9.59 15.29
CA GLU A 674 -13.36 9.51 16.33
C GLU A 674 -13.99 9.55 17.72
N ASN A 675 -14.88 10.51 17.98
CA ASN A 675 -15.57 10.62 19.27
C ASN A 675 -16.49 9.42 19.53
N LYS A 676 -17.12 8.87 18.49
CA LYS A 676 -17.93 7.66 18.58
C LYS A 676 -17.09 6.41 18.89
N LEU A 677 -15.84 6.36 18.48
CA LEU A 677 -14.93 5.25 18.80
C LEU A 677 -14.33 5.41 20.20
N ARG A 678 -13.95 6.64 20.57
CA ARG A 678 -13.39 6.99 21.88
C ARG A 678 -14.38 6.79 23.02
N THR A 679 -15.59 7.32 22.84
CA THR A 679 -16.67 7.26 23.83
C THR A 679 -17.99 7.00 23.10
N PRO A 680 -18.32 5.73 22.80
CA PRO A 680 -19.45 5.39 21.92
C PRO A 680 -20.83 5.90 22.35
N ARG A 681 -20.98 6.28 23.61
CA ARG A 681 -22.23 6.76 24.21
C ARG A 681 -22.23 8.25 24.52
N ILE A 682 -21.23 8.99 24.05
CA ILE A 682 -21.05 10.43 24.31
C ILE A 682 -22.27 11.28 23.91
N TYR A 683 -22.95 10.92 22.82
CA TYR A 683 -24.09 11.67 22.29
C TYR A 683 -25.41 11.49 23.06
N ASP A 684 -25.42 10.68 24.14
CA ASP A 684 -26.50 10.65 25.13
C ASP A 684 -26.30 11.63 26.28
N ARG A 685 -25.12 12.26 26.38
CA ARG A 685 -24.81 13.16 27.50
C ARG A 685 -25.84 14.29 27.58
N GLY A 686 -26.51 14.38 28.73
CA GLY A 686 -27.53 15.39 28.99
C GLY A 686 -28.90 15.12 28.35
N LYS A 687 -29.08 14.02 27.60
CA LYS A 687 -30.39 13.62 27.08
C LYS A 687 -31.17 12.91 28.19
N GLU A 688 -32.44 13.29 28.39
CA GLU A 688 -33.38 12.53 29.20
C GLU A 688 -33.94 11.38 28.35
N SER A 689 -33.37 10.19 28.48
CA SER A 689 -33.80 8.98 27.77
C SER A 689 -34.11 7.85 28.75
N GLN A 690 -35.10 7.03 28.42
CA GLN A 690 -35.41 5.82 29.20
C GLN A 690 -34.31 4.78 29.00
N HIS A 691 -34.10 3.90 29.99
CA HIS A 691 -33.09 2.83 29.97
C HIS A 691 -32.96 2.12 28.61
N LEU A 692 -34.09 1.63 28.08
CA LEU A 692 -34.12 0.83 26.85
C LEU A 692 -33.99 1.62 25.55
N ASP A 693 -33.86 2.94 25.63
CA ASP A 693 -33.70 3.85 24.48
C ASP A 693 -32.32 4.53 24.47
N LEU A 694 -31.48 4.25 25.47
CA LEU A 694 -30.09 4.68 25.53
C LEU A 694 -29.26 4.09 24.37
N LEU A 695 -28.23 4.83 23.94
CA LEU A 695 -27.20 4.34 23.04
C LEU A 695 -26.46 3.16 23.67
N LYS A 696 -26.19 2.17 22.81
CA LYS A 696 -25.78 0.83 23.22
C LYS A 696 -24.53 0.29 22.52
N MET A 697 -23.88 1.08 21.67
CA MET A 697 -22.58 0.69 21.11
C MET A 697 -21.61 0.49 22.27
N PRO A 698 -20.91 -0.66 22.34
CA PRO A 698 -20.05 -0.98 23.47
C PRO A 698 -18.68 -0.30 23.30
N ASN A 699 -17.96 -0.13 24.40
CA ASN A 699 -16.66 0.54 24.43
C ASN A 699 -15.52 -0.45 24.30
N PHE A 700 -14.74 -0.33 23.22
CA PHE A 700 -13.58 -1.18 22.94
C PHE A 700 -12.28 -0.62 23.54
N TYR A 701 -12.29 0.65 23.99
CA TYR A 701 -11.12 1.34 24.55
C TYR A 701 -9.91 1.36 23.60
N PHE A 702 -10.18 1.62 22.33
CA PHE A 702 -9.14 1.82 21.32
C PHE A 702 -8.20 2.97 21.71
N SER A 703 -6.92 2.79 21.42
CA SER A 703 -5.90 3.87 21.45
C SER A 703 -6.18 4.93 20.38
N GLU A 704 -5.52 6.09 20.46
CA GLU A 704 -5.65 7.15 19.45
C GLU A 704 -5.25 6.66 18.05
N GLU A 705 -4.20 5.84 17.97
CA GLU A 705 -3.69 5.29 16.71
C GLU A 705 -4.66 4.27 16.10
N GLU A 706 -5.31 3.45 16.92
CA GLU A 706 -6.36 2.55 16.47
C GLU A 706 -7.60 3.32 16.02
N ILE A 707 -7.99 4.37 16.75
CA ILE A 707 -9.12 5.24 16.38
C ILE A 707 -8.84 5.91 15.04
N GLU A 708 -7.63 6.43 14.82
CA GLU A 708 -7.23 7.03 13.56
C GLU A 708 -7.28 6.01 12.41
N ALA A 709 -6.76 4.80 12.62
CA ALA A 709 -6.77 3.74 11.61
C ALA A 709 -8.19 3.29 11.26
N ILE A 710 -9.05 3.03 12.26
CA ILE A 710 -10.45 2.66 12.06
C ILE A 710 -11.21 3.81 11.38
N THR A 711 -10.99 5.06 11.78
CA THR A 711 -11.59 6.23 11.14
C THR A 711 -11.17 6.31 9.67
N THR A 712 -9.89 6.09 9.36
CA THR A 712 -9.38 6.02 7.97
C THR A 712 -10.16 4.99 7.15
N ALA A 713 -10.34 3.78 7.68
CA ALA A 713 -11.09 2.73 7.01
C ALA A 713 -12.59 3.08 6.82
N VAL A 714 -13.25 3.63 7.85
CA VAL A 714 -14.67 4.03 7.78
C VAL A 714 -14.89 5.18 6.80
N LEU A 715 -13.96 6.14 6.71
CA LEU A 715 -13.99 7.20 5.68
C LEU A 715 -13.82 6.62 4.26
N GLY A 716 -13.12 5.49 4.13
CA GLY A 716 -13.01 4.73 2.88
C GLY A 716 -14.32 4.05 2.46
N PHE A 717 -15.21 3.73 3.40
CA PHE A 717 -16.55 3.21 3.12
C PHE A 717 -17.46 4.35 2.65
N ASN A 718 -17.38 4.67 1.37
CA ASN A 718 -17.99 5.86 0.79
C ASN A 718 -18.68 5.53 -0.54
N SER A 719 -19.46 6.48 -1.06
CA SER A 719 -20.26 6.31 -2.28
C SER A 719 -19.53 6.77 -3.55
N ASN A 720 -18.22 7.06 -3.46
CA ASN A 720 -17.46 7.52 -4.62
C ASN A 720 -17.38 6.43 -5.69
N LYS A 721 -17.64 6.82 -6.93
CA LYS A 721 -17.64 5.89 -8.07
C LYS A 721 -16.46 6.17 -8.98
N VAL A 722 -15.58 5.17 -9.07
CA VAL A 722 -14.48 5.13 -10.02
C VAL A 722 -14.81 4.19 -11.18
N GLY A 723 -14.29 4.53 -12.36
CA GLY A 723 -14.42 3.75 -13.58
C GLY A 723 -13.80 2.37 -13.43
N GLU A 724 -14.34 1.42 -14.19
CA GLU A 724 -13.93 0.01 -14.13
C GLU A 724 -12.45 -0.21 -14.47
N SER A 725 -11.86 0.68 -15.27
CA SER A 725 -10.44 0.72 -15.62
C SER A 725 -9.52 0.98 -14.42
N LEU A 726 -10.00 1.71 -13.41
CA LEU A 726 -9.22 2.12 -12.24
C LEU A 726 -9.31 1.12 -11.08
N LYS A 727 -10.31 0.24 -11.10
CA LYS A 727 -10.49 -0.80 -10.07
C LYS A 727 -9.37 -1.83 -10.19
N ALA A 728 -8.36 -1.70 -9.33
CA ALA A 728 -7.17 -2.55 -9.31
C ALA A 728 -7.54 -4.03 -9.28
N TYR A 729 -8.59 -4.33 -8.53
CA TYR A 729 -9.04 -5.68 -8.30
C TYR A 729 -9.68 -6.39 -9.50
N LYS A 730 -10.02 -5.68 -10.57
CA LYS A 730 -10.44 -6.31 -11.82
C LYS A 730 -9.27 -6.82 -12.65
N LYS A 731 -8.04 -6.43 -12.29
CA LYS A 731 -6.81 -6.91 -12.91
C LYS A 731 -6.34 -8.26 -12.33
N ALA A 732 -6.86 -8.66 -11.17
CA ALA A 732 -6.48 -9.89 -10.48
C ALA A 732 -7.72 -10.70 -10.04
N PRO A 733 -7.74 -12.03 -10.26
CA PRO A 733 -8.77 -12.94 -9.73
C PRO A 733 -9.07 -12.76 -8.24
N ASP A 734 -10.33 -12.94 -7.84
CA ASP A 734 -10.76 -12.80 -6.44
C ASP A 734 -10.13 -13.83 -5.49
N ILE A 735 -9.71 -14.98 -6.01
CA ILE A 735 -9.08 -16.05 -5.24
C ILE A 735 -7.79 -15.60 -4.53
N TYR A 736 -6.95 -14.79 -5.18
CA TYR A 736 -5.71 -14.28 -4.57
C TYR A 736 -6.00 -13.41 -3.34
N LYS A 737 -7.11 -12.68 -3.38
CA LYS A 737 -7.56 -11.79 -2.31
C LYS A 737 -8.13 -12.58 -1.14
N LYS A 738 -8.93 -13.62 -1.46
CA LYS A 738 -9.41 -14.59 -0.47
C LYS A 738 -8.22 -15.20 0.28
N GLY A 739 -7.21 -15.68 -0.45
CA GLY A 739 -5.97 -16.22 0.12
C GLY A 739 -5.26 -15.25 1.05
N HIS A 740 -5.08 -14.01 0.61
CA HIS A 740 -4.47 -12.97 1.45
C HIS A 740 -5.28 -12.68 2.74
N ARG A 741 -6.62 -12.54 2.65
CA ARG A 741 -7.45 -12.31 3.85
C ARG A 741 -7.36 -13.49 4.82
N LEU A 742 -7.28 -14.72 4.30
CA LEU A 742 -7.10 -15.94 5.11
C LEU A 742 -5.73 -15.95 5.82
N VAL A 743 -4.65 -15.55 5.14
CA VAL A 743 -3.31 -15.38 5.74
C VAL A 743 -3.35 -14.45 6.96
N LYS A 744 -4.10 -13.33 6.88
CA LYS A 744 -4.29 -12.41 8.01
C LYS A 744 -5.23 -12.97 9.08
N GLN A 745 -6.30 -13.64 8.66
CA GLN A 745 -7.31 -14.22 9.56
C GLN A 745 -6.70 -15.30 10.49
N TYR A 746 -5.76 -16.09 9.99
CA TYR A 746 -5.07 -17.15 10.73
C TYR A 746 -3.67 -16.75 11.22
N ASN A 747 -3.30 -15.47 11.07
CA ASN A 747 -2.05 -14.90 11.56
C ASN A 747 -0.78 -15.59 11.06
N CYS A 748 -0.76 -16.07 9.80
CA CYS A 748 0.44 -16.73 9.27
C CYS A 748 1.66 -15.79 9.31
N GLN A 749 1.43 -14.48 9.19
CA GLN A 749 2.44 -13.43 9.29
C GLN A 749 2.99 -13.21 10.70
N GLY A 750 2.35 -13.69 11.77
CA GLY A 750 2.93 -13.64 13.12
C GLY A 750 4.17 -14.55 13.25
N CYS A 751 4.18 -15.66 12.51
CA CYS A 751 5.29 -16.62 12.48
C CYS A 751 6.19 -16.43 11.25
N HIS A 752 5.61 -16.27 10.06
CA HIS A 752 6.33 -16.25 8.79
C HIS A 752 6.52 -14.84 8.25
N LEU A 753 7.65 -14.60 7.61
CA LEU A 753 7.84 -13.44 6.74
C LEU A 753 7.17 -13.74 5.39
N ILE A 754 6.14 -12.98 5.04
CA ILE A 754 5.35 -13.12 3.80
C ILE A 754 5.24 -11.74 3.16
N ASP A 755 5.66 -11.62 1.91
CA ASP A 755 5.75 -10.35 1.17
C ASP A 755 6.50 -9.26 1.96
N ASN A 756 7.61 -9.66 2.61
CA ASN A 756 8.43 -8.81 3.49
C ASN A 756 7.68 -8.22 4.71
N ARG A 757 6.56 -8.82 5.10
CA ARG A 757 5.76 -8.43 6.27
C ARG A 757 5.60 -9.62 7.21
N GLY A 758 5.67 -9.38 8.52
CA GLY A 758 5.54 -10.45 9.50
C GLY A 758 6.86 -10.94 10.07
N GLY A 759 6.89 -12.22 10.49
CA GLY A 759 8.09 -12.94 10.91
C GLY A 759 8.57 -12.65 12.33
N GLN A 760 7.71 -12.09 13.19
CA GLN A 760 8.13 -11.56 14.49
C GLN A 760 8.45 -12.64 15.51
N LEU A 761 7.95 -13.87 15.33
CA LEU A 761 8.32 -14.98 16.21
C LEU A 761 9.85 -15.22 16.24
N VAL A 762 10.55 -14.90 15.15
CA VAL A 762 12.02 -14.97 15.07
C VAL A 762 12.68 -14.08 16.13
N GLU A 763 12.10 -12.91 16.43
CA GLU A 763 12.61 -11.97 17.46
C GLU A 763 12.63 -12.62 18.86
N HIS A 764 11.77 -13.61 19.12
CA HIS A 764 11.70 -14.33 20.38
C HIS A 764 12.56 -15.61 20.41
N ILE A 765 12.69 -16.29 19.28
CA ILE A 765 13.48 -17.53 19.17
C ILE A 765 14.99 -17.23 19.08
N GLY A 766 15.37 -16.03 18.63
CA GLY A 766 16.77 -15.60 18.52
C GLY A 766 17.26 -15.68 17.08
N LEU A 767 18.16 -16.63 16.78
CA LEU A 767 18.78 -16.68 15.45
C LEU A 767 17.76 -17.07 14.36
N PRO A 768 17.73 -16.37 13.20
CA PRO A 768 16.77 -16.64 12.12
C PRO A 768 16.74 -18.08 11.62
N GLU A 769 17.87 -18.77 11.72
CA GLU A 769 18.00 -20.19 11.37
C GLU A 769 17.18 -21.13 12.26
N TYR A 770 16.81 -20.75 13.48
CA TYR A 770 15.94 -21.56 14.36
C TYR A 770 14.47 -21.12 14.30
N GLY A 771 14.16 -20.07 13.54
CA GLY A 771 12.82 -19.56 13.36
C GLY A 771 12.02 -20.24 12.24
N PRO A 772 10.71 -19.92 12.14
CA PRO A 772 9.89 -20.30 11.00
C PRO A 772 10.50 -19.83 9.67
N PRO A 773 10.33 -20.57 8.56
CA PRO A 773 10.88 -20.20 7.27
C PRO A 773 10.29 -18.89 6.75
N ASN A 774 11.12 -18.14 6.02
CA ASN A 774 10.67 -17.07 5.14
C ASN A 774 9.89 -17.66 3.95
N LEU A 775 8.71 -17.11 3.66
CA LEU A 775 7.77 -17.57 2.63
C LEU A 775 7.62 -16.59 1.46
N ASN A 776 8.49 -15.58 1.35
CA ASN A 776 8.46 -14.57 0.28
C ASN A 776 8.48 -15.19 -1.13
N THR A 777 9.14 -16.35 -1.31
CA THR A 777 9.24 -17.04 -2.61
C THR A 777 8.50 -18.39 -2.62
N GLU A 778 7.54 -18.59 -1.71
CA GLU A 778 6.91 -19.91 -1.54
C GLU A 778 6.12 -20.34 -2.79
N GLY A 779 5.53 -19.38 -3.51
CA GLY A 779 4.77 -19.62 -4.74
C GLY A 779 5.61 -20.22 -5.86
N ARG A 780 6.86 -19.75 -6.02
CA ARG A 780 7.85 -20.30 -6.96
C ARG A 780 8.52 -21.56 -6.46
N LYS A 781 8.76 -21.65 -5.14
CA LYS A 781 9.55 -22.69 -4.49
C LYS A 781 8.87 -24.05 -4.43
N ALA A 782 7.63 -24.10 -3.97
CA ALA A 782 6.97 -25.36 -3.61
C ALA A 782 6.01 -25.85 -4.69
N ASN A 783 5.94 -27.16 -4.93
CA ASN A 783 4.91 -27.76 -5.78
C ASN A 783 3.52 -27.61 -5.13
N PRO A 784 2.49 -27.13 -5.85
CA PRO A 784 1.18 -26.83 -5.24
C PRO A 784 0.52 -28.05 -4.59
N ASP A 785 0.55 -29.21 -5.25
CA ASP A 785 -0.04 -30.45 -4.73
C ASP A 785 0.65 -30.93 -3.44
N TRP A 786 1.98 -30.79 -3.40
CA TRP A 786 2.75 -31.10 -2.20
C TRP A 786 2.46 -30.09 -1.09
N LEU A 787 2.38 -28.79 -1.41
CA LEU A 787 2.12 -27.74 -0.44
C LEU A 787 0.74 -27.89 0.19
N LEU A 788 -0.30 -28.19 -0.60
CA LEU A 788 -1.64 -28.50 -0.11
C LEU A 788 -1.61 -29.72 0.83
N SER A 789 -0.93 -30.79 0.42
CA SER A 789 -0.79 -32.01 1.23
C SER A 789 -0.07 -31.73 2.56
N PHE A 790 0.98 -30.91 2.54
CA PHE A 790 1.74 -30.48 3.71
C PHE A 790 0.91 -29.58 4.63
N LEU A 791 0.16 -28.61 4.10
CA LEU A 791 -0.66 -27.71 4.91
C LEU A 791 -1.79 -28.45 5.65
N ASN A 792 -2.36 -29.48 5.01
CA ASN A 792 -3.33 -30.37 5.63
C ASN A 792 -2.70 -31.30 6.69
N ASN A 793 -1.47 -31.80 6.44
CA ASN A 793 -0.77 -32.70 7.35
C ASN A 793 0.72 -32.33 7.46
N PRO A 794 1.07 -31.31 8.27
CA PRO A 794 2.45 -30.84 8.34
C PRO A 794 3.38 -31.95 8.85
N SER A 795 4.52 -32.15 8.17
CA SER A 795 5.61 -33.02 8.61
C SER A 795 6.83 -32.22 9.07
N ILE A 796 7.85 -32.87 9.64
CA ILE A 796 9.09 -32.21 10.02
C ILE A 796 9.97 -32.04 8.77
N ILE A 797 10.08 -30.80 8.30
CA ILE A 797 10.98 -30.45 7.18
C ILE A 797 12.38 -30.10 7.69
N ARG A 798 12.47 -29.37 8.81
CA ARG A 798 13.73 -28.88 9.39
C ARG A 798 13.92 -29.55 10.75
N PRO A 799 14.76 -30.60 10.84
CA PRO A 799 14.87 -31.43 12.04
C PRO A 799 15.35 -30.67 13.29
N ASN A 800 16.17 -29.65 13.09
CA ASN A 800 16.79 -28.85 14.14
C ASN A 800 15.84 -27.82 14.78
N LEU A 801 14.60 -27.68 14.32
CA LEU A 801 13.64 -26.71 14.85
C LEU A 801 12.80 -27.29 15.98
N GLN A 802 12.70 -26.53 17.09
CA GLN A 802 11.74 -26.81 18.16
C GLN A 802 10.36 -26.21 17.87
N VAL A 803 10.31 -25.09 17.14
CA VAL A 803 9.07 -24.49 16.65
C VAL A 803 8.41 -25.41 15.61
N LYS A 804 7.11 -25.65 15.76
CA LYS A 804 6.35 -26.56 14.90
C LYS A 804 5.42 -25.76 13.99
N MET A 805 5.35 -26.15 12.71
CA MET A 805 4.21 -25.75 11.87
C MET A 805 2.94 -26.40 12.46
N PRO A 806 1.92 -25.61 12.83
CA PRO A 806 0.72 -26.15 13.44
C PRO A 806 -0.26 -26.64 12.36
N SER A 807 -1.19 -27.51 12.76
CA SER A 807 -2.26 -28.01 11.89
C SER A 807 -3.48 -27.09 11.95
N PHE A 808 -3.99 -26.72 10.77
CA PHE A 808 -5.23 -25.93 10.64
C PHE A 808 -6.36 -26.75 10.01
N HIS A 809 -6.83 -27.80 10.70
CA HIS A 809 -7.91 -28.66 10.18
C HIS A 809 -9.26 -27.94 9.99
N GLN A 810 -9.38 -26.69 10.48
CA GLN A 810 -10.53 -25.83 10.27
C GLN A 810 -10.52 -25.10 8.92
N ILE A 811 -9.38 -25.09 8.21
CA ILE A 811 -9.25 -24.51 6.88
C ILE A 811 -9.64 -25.57 5.85
N SER A 812 -10.56 -25.21 4.95
CA SER A 812 -10.98 -26.11 3.87
C SER A 812 -9.94 -26.18 2.74
N ASP A 813 -9.96 -27.24 1.93
CA ASP A 813 -9.08 -27.35 0.76
C ASP A 813 -9.25 -26.15 -0.20
N GLU A 814 -10.47 -25.64 -0.36
CA GLU A 814 -10.75 -24.44 -1.18
C GLU A 814 -10.08 -23.18 -0.61
N ASP A 815 -10.01 -23.07 0.72
CA ASP A 815 -9.34 -21.96 1.39
C ASP A 815 -7.82 -22.11 1.33
N TRP A 816 -7.29 -23.33 1.41
CA TRP A 816 -5.88 -23.61 1.17
C TRP A 816 -5.47 -23.29 -0.26
N ASP A 817 -6.25 -23.70 -1.26
CA ASP A 817 -6.03 -23.36 -2.66
C ASP A 817 -5.99 -21.85 -2.85
N ALA A 818 -6.82 -21.09 -2.13
CA ALA A 818 -6.79 -19.63 -2.17
C ALA A 818 -5.48 -19.07 -1.61
N ILE A 819 -4.98 -19.60 -0.48
CA ILE A 819 -3.69 -19.21 0.11
C ILE A 819 -2.53 -19.55 -0.82
N ILE A 820 -2.52 -20.74 -1.42
CA ILE A 820 -1.50 -21.17 -2.38
C ILE A 820 -1.52 -20.27 -3.62
N ALA A 821 -2.69 -20.00 -4.17
CA ALA A 821 -2.88 -19.10 -5.30
C ALA A 821 -2.38 -17.67 -4.98
N TYR A 822 -2.56 -17.20 -3.74
CA TYR A 822 -1.98 -15.95 -3.28
C TYR A 822 -0.44 -16.00 -3.30
N PHE A 823 0.19 -17.04 -2.76
CA PHE A 823 1.65 -17.18 -2.81
C PHE A 823 2.20 -17.20 -4.24
N GLN A 824 1.53 -17.93 -5.14
CA GLN A 824 1.88 -17.94 -6.56
C GLN A 824 1.75 -16.55 -7.18
N HIS A 825 0.67 -15.83 -6.89
CA HIS A 825 0.45 -14.49 -7.42
C HIS A 825 1.53 -13.50 -6.99
N MET A 826 1.97 -13.54 -5.71
CA MET A 826 3.06 -12.70 -5.20
C MET A 826 4.35 -12.90 -5.99
N ASP A 827 4.61 -14.15 -6.40
CA ASP A 827 5.80 -14.55 -7.16
C ASP A 827 5.65 -14.41 -8.68
N GLY A 828 4.51 -13.95 -9.19
CA GLY A 828 4.23 -13.87 -10.63
C GLY A 828 3.97 -15.22 -11.31
N GLU A 829 3.68 -16.26 -10.53
CA GLU A 829 3.35 -17.59 -11.01
C GLU A 829 1.85 -17.72 -11.31
N HIS A 830 1.53 -18.35 -12.45
CA HIS A 830 0.14 -18.54 -12.90
C HIS A 830 -0.18 -20.01 -13.20
N VAL A 831 0.61 -20.94 -12.66
CA VAL A 831 0.48 -22.37 -12.92
C VAL A 831 -0.24 -23.09 -11.78
N SER A 832 -1.34 -23.77 -12.08
CA SER A 832 -2.03 -24.62 -11.10
C SER A 832 -1.36 -25.99 -10.92
N TYR A 833 -0.61 -26.43 -11.93
CA TYR A 833 0.08 -27.72 -11.94
C TYR A 833 1.49 -27.55 -12.52
N ARG A 834 2.47 -28.20 -11.89
CA ARG A 834 3.85 -28.27 -12.38
C ARG A 834 4.12 -29.66 -12.93
N ALA A 835 4.61 -29.74 -14.16
CA ALA A 835 5.01 -31.01 -14.76
C ALA A 835 6.24 -31.57 -14.04
N GLU A 836 6.34 -32.90 -13.99
CA GLU A 836 7.52 -33.57 -13.43
C GLU A 836 8.76 -33.21 -14.26
N HIS A 837 9.79 -32.71 -13.56
CA HIS A 837 11.08 -32.39 -14.17
C HIS A 837 11.73 -33.64 -14.75
N GLN A 838 12.09 -33.58 -16.03
CA GLN A 838 12.73 -34.68 -16.75
C GLN A 838 14.23 -34.39 -16.88
N PHE A 839 15.06 -35.40 -16.60
CA PHE A 839 16.51 -35.28 -16.70
C PHE A 839 17.13 -36.56 -17.27
N ASP A 840 18.34 -36.45 -17.82
CA ASP A 840 19.13 -37.59 -18.29
C ASP A 840 20.23 -37.94 -17.27
N GLY A 841 20.01 -39.04 -16.53
CA GLY A 841 20.95 -39.56 -15.54
C GLY A 841 22.29 -40.05 -16.11
N TYR A 842 22.46 -40.11 -17.44
CA TYR A 842 23.71 -40.45 -18.11
C TYR A 842 24.42 -39.24 -18.73
N SER A 843 23.86 -38.03 -18.57
CA SER A 843 24.44 -36.82 -19.13
C SER A 843 25.75 -36.42 -18.44
N THR A 844 26.58 -35.67 -19.16
CA THR A 844 27.78 -35.02 -18.60
C THR A 844 27.41 -34.10 -17.44
N GLY A 845 26.32 -33.35 -17.57
CA GLY A 845 25.80 -32.47 -16.52
C GLY A 845 25.46 -33.23 -15.24
N PHE A 846 24.69 -34.32 -15.33
CA PHE A 846 24.35 -35.16 -14.17
C PHE A 846 25.60 -35.71 -13.46
N THR A 847 26.58 -36.21 -14.23
CA THR A 847 27.83 -36.73 -13.67
C THR A 847 28.66 -35.63 -12.99
N ALA A 848 28.68 -34.43 -13.57
CA ALA A 848 29.33 -33.27 -12.97
C ALA A 848 28.61 -32.85 -11.68
N GLY A 849 27.28 -32.85 -11.68
CA GLY A 849 26.44 -32.59 -10.51
C GLY A 849 26.69 -33.55 -9.35
N ALA A 850 26.79 -34.85 -9.64
CA ALA A 850 27.16 -35.86 -8.65
C ALA A 850 28.51 -35.56 -7.98
N LYS A 851 29.47 -35.05 -8.76
CA LYS A 851 30.79 -34.68 -8.24
C LYS A 851 30.74 -33.41 -7.39
N LEU A 852 29.97 -32.41 -7.80
CA LEU A 852 29.75 -31.19 -7.01
C LEU A 852 29.05 -31.50 -5.68
N HIS A 853 28.09 -32.42 -5.68
CA HIS A 853 27.43 -32.89 -4.47
C HIS A 853 28.42 -33.55 -3.48
N GLU A 854 29.30 -34.41 -3.98
CA GLU A 854 30.37 -35.04 -3.17
C GLU A 854 31.32 -34.00 -2.56
N MET A 855 31.78 -33.05 -3.38
CA MET A 855 32.72 -32.01 -2.97
C MET A 855 32.09 -30.98 -2.03
N GLY A 856 30.81 -30.67 -2.22
CA GLY A 856 30.03 -29.77 -1.38
C GLY A 856 29.65 -30.37 -0.02
N GLN A 857 30.00 -31.63 0.24
CA GLN A 857 29.74 -32.34 1.50
C GLN A 857 28.27 -32.23 1.96
N CYS A 858 27.33 -32.33 1.02
CA CYS A 858 25.89 -32.17 1.30
C CYS A 858 25.39 -33.16 2.38
N ASN A 859 26.05 -34.32 2.50
CA ASN A 859 25.79 -35.34 3.52
C ASN A 859 26.21 -34.97 4.94
N SER A 860 26.94 -33.88 5.12
CA SER A 860 27.22 -33.37 6.46
C SER A 860 25.99 -32.77 7.12
N CYS A 861 25.06 -32.23 6.31
CA CYS A 861 23.90 -31.53 6.83
C CYS A 861 22.58 -32.23 6.48
N HIS A 862 22.44 -32.81 5.29
CA HIS A 862 21.17 -33.34 4.80
C HIS A 862 20.98 -34.84 5.03
N PHE A 863 19.73 -35.24 5.27
CA PHE A 863 19.32 -36.64 5.31
C PHE A 863 19.14 -37.23 3.90
N TYR A 864 19.38 -38.54 3.76
CA TYR A 864 19.16 -39.31 2.53
C TYR A 864 18.19 -40.44 2.81
N GLY A 865 16.89 -40.13 2.78
CA GLY A 865 15.90 -41.05 3.33
C GLY A 865 16.07 -41.15 4.84
N GLU A 866 16.29 -42.36 5.35
CA GLU A 866 16.46 -42.63 6.79
C GLU A 866 17.92 -42.49 7.28
N GLU A 867 18.86 -42.20 6.38
CA GLU A 867 20.28 -42.04 6.71
C GLU A 867 20.55 -40.68 7.36
N PHE A 868 21.18 -40.70 8.54
CA PHE A 868 21.54 -39.50 9.30
C PHE A 868 22.69 -38.73 8.64
N PRO A 869 22.68 -37.37 8.72
CA PRO A 869 23.81 -36.56 8.34
C PRO A 869 25.04 -36.88 9.19
N THR A 870 26.24 -36.62 8.66
CA THR A 870 27.48 -36.83 9.42
C THR A 870 27.80 -35.71 10.41
N GLY A 871 27.14 -34.56 10.31
CA GLY A 871 27.26 -33.44 11.23
C GLY A 871 26.27 -33.52 12.41
N ASP A 872 26.47 -32.65 13.40
CA ASP A 872 25.66 -32.63 14.63
C ASP A 872 24.26 -32.04 14.42
N ALA A 873 23.35 -32.36 15.34
CA ALA A 873 21.93 -31.99 15.28
C ALA A 873 21.63 -30.50 14.97
N PRO A 874 22.38 -29.51 15.49
CA PRO A 874 22.16 -28.08 15.15
C PRO A 874 22.39 -27.72 13.67
N THR A 875 23.12 -28.58 12.94
CA THR A 875 23.47 -28.40 11.51
C THR A 875 22.54 -29.17 10.57
N TRP A 876 21.65 -30.01 11.12
CA TRP A 876 20.77 -30.85 10.31
C TRP A 876 19.81 -30.04 9.44
N ALA A 877 19.73 -30.45 8.18
CA ALA A 877 19.00 -29.80 7.10
C ALA A 877 17.94 -30.74 6.51
N PRO A 878 17.02 -30.24 5.65
CA PRO A 878 15.92 -31.04 5.12
C PRO A 878 16.36 -32.31 4.39
N ASN A 879 15.55 -33.37 4.44
CA ASN A 879 15.81 -34.62 3.73
C ASN A 879 15.80 -34.43 2.20
N LEU A 880 16.92 -34.76 1.53
CA LEU A 880 17.06 -34.56 0.09
C LEU A 880 16.23 -35.53 -0.75
N ALA A 881 15.77 -36.65 -0.19
CA ALA A 881 14.82 -37.53 -0.87
C ALA A 881 13.47 -36.82 -1.16
N LEU A 882 13.14 -35.76 -0.42
CA LEU A 882 11.91 -34.98 -0.59
C LEU A 882 11.97 -33.99 -1.76
N THR A 883 13.16 -33.74 -2.33
CA THR A 883 13.42 -32.68 -3.32
C THR A 883 12.42 -32.69 -4.48
N LYS A 884 12.24 -33.82 -5.15
CA LYS A 884 11.39 -33.95 -6.34
C LYS A 884 9.89 -33.81 -6.06
N GLU A 885 9.45 -34.14 -4.85
CA GLU A 885 8.04 -34.00 -4.44
C GLU A 885 7.74 -32.56 -4.05
N ARG A 886 8.64 -31.93 -3.30
CA ARG A 886 8.43 -30.63 -2.67
C ARG A 886 8.78 -29.45 -3.56
N LEU A 887 9.92 -29.49 -4.24
CA LEU A 887 10.55 -28.28 -4.80
C LEU A 887 10.32 -28.16 -6.31
N ASN A 888 10.33 -26.92 -6.78
CA ASN A 888 10.39 -26.57 -8.19
C ASN A 888 11.85 -26.62 -8.70
N ALA A 889 12.07 -27.31 -9.81
CA ALA A 889 13.38 -27.48 -10.44
C ALA A 889 14.10 -26.15 -10.74
N ASP A 890 13.39 -25.18 -11.32
CA ASP A 890 13.99 -23.88 -11.69
C ASP A 890 14.38 -23.09 -10.43
N TRP A 891 13.52 -23.11 -9.41
CA TRP A 891 13.80 -22.49 -8.13
C TRP A 891 15.00 -23.12 -7.42
N VAL A 892 15.20 -24.44 -7.52
CA VAL A 892 16.38 -25.11 -6.93
C VAL A 892 17.68 -24.64 -7.58
N THR A 893 17.69 -24.45 -8.90
CA THR A 893 18.87 -23.90 -9.59
C THR A 893 19.20 -22.48 -9.10
N GLU A 894 18.18 -21.62 -8.94
CA GLU A 894 18.35 -20.27 -8.38
C GLU A 894 18.82 -20.32 -6.92
N TRP A 895 18.23 -21.20 -6.11
CA TRP A 895 18.60 -21.42 -4.72
C TRP A 895 20.05 -21.84 -4.57
N LEU A 896 20.53 -22.78 -5.38
CA LEU A 896 21.93 -23.22 -5.35
C LEU A 896 22.89 -22.14 -5.85
N LYS A 897 22.44 -21.15 -6.62
CA LYS A 897 23.30 -20.06 -7.06
C LYS A 897 23.62 -19.09 -5.93
N ASN A 898 22.62 -18.69 -5.14
CA ASN A 898 22.79 -17.76 -4.03
C ASN A 898 21.72 -17.94 -2.93
N PRO A 899 21.88 -18.92 -2.02
CA PRO A 899 20.89 -19.18 -0.98
C PRO A 899 20.59 -17.96 -0.08
N ALA A 900 21.62 -17.17 0.24
CA ALA A 900 21.52 -16.04 1.16
C ALA A 900 20.70 -14.86 0.58
N GLU A 901 20.63 -14.75 -0.75
CA GLU A 901 19.79 -13.75 -1.43
C GLU A 901 18.30 -14.13 -1.37
N ILE A 902 17.98 -15.43 -1.46
CA ILE A 902 16.59 -15.91 -1.38
C ILE A 902 16.12 -16.00 0.08
N MET A 903 16.98 -16.49 0.98
CA MET A 903 16.69 -16.58 2.42
C MET A 903 17.86 -16.00 3.22
N PRO A 904 17.81 -14.69 3.53
CA PRO A 904 18.78 -14.04 4.40
C PRO A 904 18.88 -14.77 5.75
N GLY A 905 20.12 -15.06 6.19
CA GLY A 905 20.38 -15.79 7.44
C GLY A 905 20.25 -17.32 7.34
N THR A 906 20.15 -17.89 6.13
CA THR A 906 20.20 -19.35 5.95
C THR A 906 21.59 -19.94 6.23
N LYS A 907 21.61 -21.13 6.85
CA LYS A 907 22.83 -21.96 7.02
C LYS A 907 23.27 -22.68 5.75
N MET A 908 22.47 -22.65 4.69
CA MET A 908 22.81 -23.31 3.42
C MET A 908 23.91 -22.51 2.70
N PRO A 909 25.13 -23.05 2.54
CA PRO A 909 26.15 -22.38 1.75
C PRO A 909 25.84 -22.51 0.25
N ALA A 910 26.32 -21.55 -0.54
CA ALA A 910 26.37 -21.74 -1.99
C ALA A 910 27.38 -22.87 -2.30
N PRO A 911 27.01 -23.93 -3.05
CA PRO A 911 27.97 -24.93 -3.50
C PRO A 911 29.10 -24.27 -4.29
N TYR A 912 30.33 -24.71 -4.04
CA TYR A 912 31.47 -24.23 -4.81
C TYR A 912 31.39 -24.74 -6.25
N VAL A 913 31.30 -23.82 -7.21
CA VAL A 913 31.29 -24.12 -8.64
C VAL A 913 32.63 -23.67 -9.24
N PRO A 914 33.48 -24.59 -9.73
CA PRO A 914 34.80 -24.24 -10.25
C PRO A 914 34.68 -23.43 -11.55
N ASP A 915 35.44 -22.35 -11.65
CA ASP A 915 35.50 -21.53 -12.86
C ASP A 915 36.37 -22.17 -13.96
N LYS A 916 36.41 -21.51 -15.11
CA LYS A 916 37.18 -21.97 -16.26
C LYS A 916 38.68 -22.04 -15.99
N GLU A 917 39.24 -21.15 -15.18
CA GLU A 917 40.67 -21.14 -14.87
C GLU A 917 41.04 -22.36 -14.03
N VAL A 918 40.23 -22.67 -13.01
CA VAL A 918 40.37 -23.85 -12.16
C VAL A 918 40.27 -25.13 -12.98
N LEU A 919 39.31 -25.22 -13.89
CA LEU A 919 39.08 -26.41 -14.73
C LEU A 919 40.08 -26.58 -15.87
N SER A 920 40.82 -25.52 -16.22
CA SER A 920 41.89 -25.56 -17.22
C SER A 920 43.28 -25.85 -16.63
N ALA A 921 43.40 -25.96 -15.30
CA ALA A 921 44.67 -26.18 -14.63
C ALA A 921 45.25 -27.59 -14.87
N ASP A 922 46.57 -27.70 -14.86
CA ASP A 922 47.28 -28.98 -14.98
C ASP A 922 46.87 -29.93 -13.84
N GLY A 923 46.18 -31.03 -14.18
CA GLY A 923 45.67 -32.00 -13.21
C GLY A 923 44.18 -31.86 -12.88
N ALA A 924 43.46 -30.90 -13.47
CA ALA A 924 42.04 -30.66 -13.22
C ALA A 924 41.15 -31.91 -13.42
N GLU A 925 41.40 -32.75 -14.44
CA GLU A 925 40.65 -34.00 -14.63
C GLU A 925 40.79 -34.99 -13.45
N ARG A 926 41.95 -34.99 -12.77
CA ARG A 926 42.19 -35.86 -11.61
C ARG A 926 41.46 -35.31 -10.38
N ASP A 927 41.51 -34.01 -10.18
CA ASP A 927 41.05 -33.36 -8.96
C ASP A 927 39.52 -33.09 -9.02
N TRP A 928 38.99 -32.70 -10.18
CA TRP A 928 37.58 -32.36 -10.42
C TRP A 928 36.80 -33.37 -11.25
N GLY A 929 37.48 -34.33 -11.91
CA GLY A 929 36.82 -35.31 -12.76
C GLY A 929 36.50 -34.81 -14.17
N LYS A 930 36.40 -35.75 -15.11
CA LYS A 930 36.23 -35.46 -16.54
C LYS A 930 34.94 -34.72 -16.89
N ALA A 931 33.86 -34.98 -16.15
CA ALA A 931 32.57 -34.37 -16.42
C ALA A 931 32.56 -32.87 -16.12
N LEU A 932 33.17 -32.44 -15.00
CA LEU A 932 33.27 -31.01 -14.66
C LEU A 932 34.20 -30.27 -15.63
N VAL A 933 35.36 -30.87 -15.96
CA VAL A 933 36.28 -30.30 -16.96
C VAL A 933 35.61 -30.14 -18.34
N ALA A 934 34.77 -31.10 -18.74
CA ALA A 934 34.05 -31.03 -20.01
C ALA A 934 33.01 -29.91 -20.08
N LEU A 935 32.54 -29.37 -18.95
CA LEU A 935 31.63 -28.23 -18.90
C LEU A 935 32.37 -26.88 -18.99
N ASP A 936 33.71 -26.85 -18.97
CA ASP A 936 34.55 -25.67 -19.27
C ASP A 936 34.15 -24.37 -18.55
N GLY A 937 33.73 -24.46 -17.29
CA GLY A 937 33.33 -23.31 -16.49
C GLY A 937 31.88 -22.83 -16.72
N ASP A 938 31.03 -23.59 -17.43
CA ASP A 938 29.60 -23.30 -17.53
C ASP A 938 28.90 -23.54 -16.18
N THR A 939 28.78 -22.47 -15.41
CA THR A 939 28.18 -22.51 -14.07
C THR A 939 26.71 -22.92 -14.09
N LEU A 940 25.97 -22.56 -15.15
CA LEU A 940 24.55 -22.91 -15.23
C LEU A 940 24.38 -24.41 -15.46
N ALA A 941 25.11 -24.97 -16.43
CA ALA A 941 25.07 -26.40 -16.71
C ALA A 941 25.52 -27.26 -15.51
N MET A 942 26.48 -26.75 -14.72
CA MET A 942 26.92 -27.39 -13.47
C MET A 942 25.83 -27.41 -12.39
N LEU A 943 25.15 -26.28 -12.17
CA LEU A 943 24.07 -26.18 -11.19
C LEU A 943 22.83 -26.98 -11.62
N GLU A 944 22.47 -26.97 -12.90
CA GLU A 944 21.41 -27.82 -13.45
C GLU A 944 21.75 -29.30 -13.29
N GLY A 945 23.01 -29.68 -13.54
CA GLY A 945 23.50 -31.03 -13.30
C GLY A 945 23.41 -31.46 -11.83
N LEU A 946 23.75 -30.55 -10.90
CA LEU A 946 23.60 -30.79 -9.46
C LEU A 946 22.12 -30.95 -9.08
N ARG A 947 21.24 -30.08 -9.56
CA ARG A 947 19.79 -30.21 -9.39
C ARG A 947 19.30 -31.56 -9.90
N ASP A 948 19.68 -31.97 -11.10
CA ASP A 948 19.26 -33.26 -11.69
C ASP A 948 19.73 -34.45 -10.84
N TYR A 949 20.94 -34.37 -10.27
CA TYR A 949 21.44 -35.36 -9.32
C TYR A 949 20.57 -35.42 -8.04
N LEU A 950 20.22 -34.27 -7.47
CA LEU A 950 19.32 -34.19 -6.30
C LEU A 950 17.94 -34.79 -6.60
N TRP A 951 17.41 -34.58 -7.81
CA TRP A 951 16.15 -35.17 -8.28
C TRP A 951 16.17 -36.70 -8.34
N ASN A 952 17.35 -37.32 -8.47
CA ASN A 952 17.51 -38.77 -8.53
C ASN A 952 17.68 -39.44 -7.15
N ILE A 953 17.80 -38.67 -6.06
CA ILE A 953 17.90 -39.22 -4.71
C ILE A 953 16.58 -39.92 -4.35
N ASN A 954 16.67 -41.17 -3.90
CA ASN A 954 15.54 -41.99 -3.51
C ASN A 954 15.65 -42.38 -2.03
N GLY A 955 14.51 -42.53 -1.35
CA GLY A 955 14.45 -42.90 0.06
C GLY A 955 13.08 -42.58 0.66
N SER A 956 12.89 -42.87 1.95
CA SER A 956 11.69 -42.40 2.66
C SER A 956 11.68 -40.88 2.73
N THR A 957 10.58 -40.23 2.35
CA THR A 957 10.48 -38.76 2.39
C THR A 957 9.97 -38.24 3.73
N ASN A 958 9.25 -39.07 4.50
CA ASN A 958 8.82 -38.76 5.87
C ASN A 958 9.71 -39.50 6.88
N ILE A 959 10.40 -38.73 7.72
CA ILE A 959 11.32 -39.22 8.76
C ILE A 959 10.97 -38.67 10.15
N ASP A 960 9.73 -38.23 10.36
CA ASP A 960 9.28 -37.58 11.58
C ASP A 960 9.54 -38.45 12.82
N ASN A 961 9.26 -39.75 12.72
CA ASN A 961 9.45 -40.70 13.84
C ASN A 961 10.93 -40.85 14.22
N ILE A 962 11.84 -40.78 13.24
CA ILE A 962 13.28 -40.88 13.46
C ILE A 962 13.77 -39.64 14.21
N ILE A 963 13.34 -38.45 13.75
CA ILE A 963 13.69 -37.17 14.37
C ILE A 963 13.13 -37.08 15.78
N LYS A 964 11.84 -37.42 15.97
CA LYS A 964 11.21 -37.42 17.30
C LYS A 964 11.92 -38.36 18.27
N ALA A 965 12.19 -39.60 17.86
CA ALA A 965 12.89 -40.56 18.70
C ALA A 965 14.27 -40.06 19.13
N TYR A 966 15.01 -39.39 18.25
CA TYR A 966 16.31 -38.80 18.57
C TYR A 966 16.19 -37.72 19.65
N PHE A 967 15.28 -36.76 19.47
CA PHE A 967 15.13 -35.63 20.39
C PHE A 967 14.40 -35.98 21.69
N ASP A 968 13.58 -37.03 21.70
CA ASP A 968 13.00 -37.58 22.93
C ASP A 968 14.09 -38.17 23.84
N GLU A 969 15.18 -38.70 23.26
CA GLU A 969 16.32 -39.26 24.00
C GLU A 969 17.37 -38.19 24.36
N HIS A 970 17.67 -37.26 23.46
CA HIS A 970 18.81 -36.33 23.59
C HIS A 970 18.41 -34.90 24.00
N GLY A 971 17.14 -34.52 23.84
CA GLY A 971 16.67 -33.16 24.07
C GLY A 971 17.10 -32.14 23.00
N TYR A 972 16.50 -30.95 23.03
CA TYR A 972 16.78 -29.81 22.13
C TYR A 972 17.79 -28.80 22.75
N ASP A 973 18.69 -29.26 23.62
CA ASP A 973 19.65 -28.37 24.29
C ASP A 973 20.89 -28.14 23.41
N PHE A 974 20.88 -27.02 22.70
CA PHE A 974 21.97 -26.60 21.82
C PHE A 974 22.92 -25.57 22.46
N ASP A 975 22.64 -25.16 23.70
CA ASP A 975 23.39 -24.10 24.42
C ASP A 975 24.59 -24.65 25.20
N SER A 976 24.82 -25.96 25.19
CA SER A 976 25.88 -26.61 25.98
C SER A 976 27.23 -26.78 25.26
N ALA A 977 27.42 -26.18 24.08
CA ALA A 977 28.60 -26.43 23.23
C ALA A 977 29.40 -25.18 22.80
N SER A 978 29.34 -24.08 23.56
CA SER A 978 30.23 -22.92 23.32
C SER A 978 30.94 -22.35 24.55
N ASP A 979 30.85 -22.99 25.71
CA ASP A 979 31.61 -22.61 26.92
C ASP A 979 32.97 -23.33 27.02
N ASP A 980 33.66 -23.49 25.88
CA ASP A 980 35.09 -23.82 25.89
C ASP A 980 35.88 -22.50 25.97
N GLU A 981 36.26 -22.16 27.21
CA GLU A 981 37.48 -21.44 27.61
C GLU A 981 37.93 -20.27 26.72
N TYR A 982 37.36 -19.09 26.97
CA TYR A 982 38.14 -17.85 26.93
C TYR A 982 38.28 -17.33 28.36
N GLU A 983 39.33 -17.80 29.05
CA GLU A 983 39.89 -17.12 30.22
C GLU A 983 40.34 -15.72 29.76
N ASP A 984 39.53 -14.69 30.05
CA ASP A 984 39.94 -13.29 29.97
C ASP A 984 40.62 -12.91 31.29
N ASP A 985 41.89 -13.28 31.40
CA ASP A 985 42.80 -12.72 32.40
C ASP A 985 43.11 -11.27 32.03
N GLY A 986 42.33 -10.34 32.57
CA GLY A 986 42.41 -8.91 32.26
C GLY A 986 42.11 -7.99 33.44
N ASP A 987 42.70 -8.29 34.60
CA ASP A 987 42.71 -7.49 35.82
C ASP A 987 43.35 -6.11 35.57
N TRP A 988 42.55 -5.04 35.50
CA TRP A 988 42.98 -3.65 35.76
C TRP A 988 41.86 -2.87 36.43
N ASP A 989 41.93 -2.85 37.77
CA ASP A 989 41.49 -1.73 38.60
C ASP A 989 41.94 -0.40 37.96
N ASP A 990 41.03 0.56 37.91
CA ASP A 990 41.30 1.91 38.42
C ASP A 990 39.96 2.60 38.72
N GLU A 991 39.73 2.76 40.02
CA GLU A 991 38.82 3.75 40.61
C GLU A 991 39.20 5.14 40.10
N ASP A 992 38.22 5.94 39.68
CA ASP A 992 38.26 7.39 39.90
C ASP A 992 36.82 7.96 39.87
N ASP A 993 36.34 8.25 41.08
CA ASP A 993 35.27 9.19 41.43
C ASP A 993 35.40 10.49 40.64
N TRP A 994 34.37 10.96 39.93
CA TRP A 994 34.08 12.41 39.85
C TRP A 994 32.56 12.64 39.68
N ASP A 995 31.98 13.24 40.72
CA ASP A 995 30.75 14.03 40.70
C ASP A 995 30.72 14.98 39.49
N ASP A 996 29.56 15.18 38.88
CA ASP A 996 29.06 16.53 38.62
C ASP A 996 27.53 16.51 38.43
N ASP A 997 26.88 17.23 39.35
CA ASP A 997 25.50 17.69 39.31
C ASP A 997 25.26 18.69 38.17
N ASP A 998 23.97 18.78 37.80
CA ASP A 998 23.24 19.94 37.27
C ASP A 998 23.23 20.32 35.77
N ASP A 999 21.98 20.52 35.33
CA ASP A 999 21.45 21.35 34.24
C ASP A 999 21.74 20.97 32.77
N TRP A 1000 20.73 20.41 32.08
CA TRP A 1000 19.80 21.11 31.15
C TRP A 1000 18.75 20.15 30.57
#